data_AF-A0AAJ0FIU2-F1
#
_entry.id   AF-A0AAJ0FIU2-F1
#
_cell.length_a   1.000
_cell.length_b   1.000
_cell.length_c   1.000
_cell.angle_alpha   90.00
_cell.angle_beta   90.00
_cell.angle_gamma   90.00
#
_symmetry.space_group_name_H-M   'P 1'
#
loop_
_entity.id
_entity.type
_entity.pdbx_description
1 polymer ?
#
loop_
_entity_poly.entity_id
_entity_poly.type
_entity_poly.pdbx_seq_one_letter_code
_entity_poly.pdbx_strand_id
1 'polypeptide(L)'
;MAETLTGKLPPRRLTREELAKTHRSHLKKQDLSPLNAPRPVKQPVLSRKYAASTRSIRDLEIIPLTKLSVETHHRGQGIIVKVISPPFLGAGAISLVQDEFGNADKLATYNHSDSSILSGVPEGCVVAVKEPYYRQNGKDDDYMICVDHPSDVILLRFNDPIIPEPLRMGPLLKSADEWRMMGDKAFIERDFPTAVFCYTEALDASEDQSFKAGVFAKRAGTNLVLGRYDAAKADALESRTEGRSDWKAQYTAGRAAYGLCEYSTARAHFEAALELDPSAAGPKRELTRCLARVHEEATGDYDFAAMAASLSPTNVHVDCASFLSNTRVAESTLHGNGLFATRDLRAGDLVFTEKATFMPNQYEPARASAALYATMVHQLYDNPSLAASVLPLYDGGQERSGAEGAVVDGVPVVDVFVLEGIRTKNCFSSPLLTLDDTKPSTPAGRMAKGLWVHASYMNHSCVPNTNRAFIGDVLVSRATRPIAAGEELFQSYVPVKALPETRQAQYREAWGFECRCPLCEGDRASPAATWARRKDVLTGIEKVRHKKRPAPGGPGGNGFIPDTAIRTVERLLRQLEDLHEPAVYARLPRLTLIFACDYLVEAHAGRRNHAKVVRFGRKLLRNFGFPVPDEEDGAEWDPRGLYTDEKMTPLMTIHVVRALRTLDEAYRALGQAELASRCDEAARFGYMLITGYESDVAKLDE
;
A
#
# COMPACT_ATOMS: atom_id res chain seq x y z
N MET A 1 13.47 -35.29 8.42
CA MET A 1 12.71 -36.30 7.66
C MET A 1 12.13 -35.76 6.36
N ALA A 2 11.63 -34.51 6.31
CA ALA A 2 11.17 -33.90 5.05
C ALA A 2 12.25 -33.90 3.95
N GLU A 3 13.47 -33.41 4.24
CA GLU A 3 14.57 -33.34 3.26
C GLU A 3 14.94 -34.71 2.66
N THR A 4 14.85 -35.79 3.45
CA THR A 4 15.21 -37.15 3.03
C THR A 4 14.19 -37.81 2.08
N LEU A 5 12.95 -37.30 2.04
CA LEU A 5 11.85 -37.79 1.20
C LEU A 5 11.59 -36.90 -0.04
N THR A 6 12.26 -35.76 -0.16
CA THR A 6 12.16 -34.86 -1.31
C THR A 6 12.31 -35.62 -2.63
N GLY A 7 11.38 -35.43 -3.55
CA GLY A 7 11.38 -36.07 -4.87
C GLY A 7 11.03 -37.57 -4.87
N LYS A 8 10.65 -38.15 -3.73
CA LYS A 8 10.22 -39.54 -3.62
C LYS A 8 8.72 -39.64 -3.39
N LEU A 9 8.15 -40.77 -3.77
CA LEU A 9 6.79 -41.12 -3.37
C LEU A 9 6.67 -41.22 -1.84
N PRO A 10 5.51 -40.84 -1.26
CA PRO A 10 5.24 -41.05 0.14
C PRO A 10 5.45 -42.52 0.54
N PRO A 11 6.16 -42.81 1.65
CA PRO A 11 6.32 -44.17 2.14
C PRO A 11 4.96 -44.79 2.53
N ARG A 12 4.02 -43.95 2.95
CA ARG A 12 2.64 -44.31 3.24
C ARG A 12 1.73 -43.14 2.84
N ARG A 13 0.56 -43.45 2.30
CA ARG A 13 -0.56 -42.51 2.13
C ARG A 13 -1.67 -42.86 3.10
N LEU A 14 -2.33 -41.84 3.64
CA LEU A 14 -3.51 -42.03 4.49
C LEU A 14 -4.66 -42.61 3.65
N THR A 15 -5.43 -43.53 4.24
CA THR A 15 -6.63 -44.04 3.57
C THR A 15 -7.73 -42.98 3.54
N ARG A 16 -8.72 -43.15 2.66
CA ARG A 16 -9.88 -42.25 2.59
C ARG A 16 -10.61 -42.11 3.93
N GLU A 17 -10.69 -43.19 4.70
CA GLU A 17 -11.32 -43.21 6.03
C GLU A 17 -10.50 -42.41 7.05
N GLU A 18 -9.17 -42.55 7.03
CA GLU A 18 -8.26 -41.80 7.89
C GLU A 18 -8.31 -40.28 7.60
N LEU A 19 -8.31 -39.92 6.30
CA LEU A 19 -8.48 -38.55 5.83
C LEU A 19 -9.84 -37.98 6.29
N ALA A 20 -10.93 -38.70 6.04
CA ALA A 20 -12.29 -38.28 6.42
C ALA A 20 -12.48 -38.13 7.93
N LYS A 21 -11.85 -38.99 8.74
CA LYS A 21 -11.86 -38.89 10.20
C LYS A 21 -11.16 -37.63 10.66
N THR A 22 -9.97 -37.36 10.12
CA THR A 22 -9.17 -36.17 10.45
C THR A 22 -9.88 -34.90 10.01
N HIS A 23 -10.45 -34.90 8.80
CA HIS A 23 -11.18 -33.75 8.25
C HIS A 23 -12.44 -33.40 9.05
N ARG A 24 -13.26 -34.40 9.41
CA ARG A 24 -14.44 -34.20 10.29
C ARG A 24 -14.08 -33.58 11.64
N SER A 25 -12.91 -33.90 12.19
CA SER A 25 -12.43 -33.29 13.44
C SER A 25 -12.15 -31.79 13.27
N HIS A 26 -11.62 -31.37 12.11
CA HIS A 26 -11.40 -29.97 11.80
C HIS A 26 -12.71 -29.21 11.56
N LEU A 27 -13.63 -29.79 10.79
CA LEU A 27 -14.96 -29.18 10.55
C LEU A 27 -15.72 -28.94 11.87
N LYS A 28 -15.73 -29.91 12.78
CA LYS A 28 -16.34 -29.74 14.12
C LYS A 28 -15.73 -28.59 14.92
N LYS A 29 -14.43 -28.30 14.76
CA LYS A 29 -13.77 -27.17 15.43
C LYS A 29 -14.12 -25.84 14.77
N GLN A 30 -14.30 -25.84 13.46
CA GLN A 30 -14.73 -24.66 12.69
C GLN A 30 -16.15 -24.23 13.08
N ASP A 31 -17.09 -25.17 13.23
CA ASP A 31 -18.48 -24.88 13.65
C ASP A 31 -18.55 -24.21 15.04
N LEU A 32 -17.50 -24.34 15.85
CA LEU A 32 -17.38 -23.73 17.18
C LEU A 32 -16.70 -22.35 17.15
N SER A 33 -16.19 -21.91 15.98
CA SER A 33 -15.48 -20.63 15.85
C SER A 33 -16.45 -19.47 15.59
N PRO A 34 -16.13 -18.23 16.00
CA PRO A 34 -17.01 -17.09 15.76
C PRO A 34 -17.20 -16.85 14.26
N LEU A 35 -18.45 -16.77 13.80
CA LEU A 35 -18.83 -16.57 12.39
C LEU A 35 -18.22 -15.33 11.73
N ASN A 36 -17.78 -14.34 12.52
CA ASN A 36 -17.32 -13.03 12.03
C ASN A 36 -15.81 -12.77 12.26
N ALA A 37 -15.01 -13.77 12.62
CA ALA A 37 -13.57 -13.58 12.78
C ALA A 37 -12.90 -13.40 11.40
N PRO A 38 -12.00 -12.40 11.21
CA PRO A 38 -11.27 -12.24 9.95
C PRO A 38 -10.44 -13.49 9.66
N ARG A 39 -10.54 -14.02 8.43
CA ARG A 39 -9.74 -15.17 8.01
C ARG A 39 -8.25 -14.83 8.10
N PRO A 40 -7.40 -15.70 8.68
CA PRO A 40 -5.96 -15.52 8.61
C PRO A 40 -5.51 -15.62 7.15
N VAL A 41 -4.40 -14.95 6.83
CA VAL A 41 -3.83 -14.95 5.48
C VAL A 41 -2.47 -15.64 5.51
N LYS A 42 -2.25 -16.59 4.59
CA LYS A 42 -0.94 -17.23 4.42
C LYS A 42 -0.03 -16.33 3.59
N GLN A 43 0.83 -15.55 4.25
CA GLN A 43 1.85 -14.79 3.54
C GLN A 43 2.98 -15.69 3.03
N PRO A 44 3.47 -15.47 1.80
CA PRO A 44 4.54 -16.27 1.22
C PRO A 44 5.87 -15.97 1.91
N VAL A 45 6.72 -16.99 2.01
CA VAL A 45 8.08 -16.85 2.53
C VAL A 45 9.03 -16.72 1.34
N LEU A 46 9.55 -15.52 1.10
CA LEU A 46 10.37 -15.21 -0.10
C LEU A 46 11.61 -16.11 -0.27
N SER A 47 12.16 -16.67 0.82
CA SER A 47 13.29 -17.62 0.74
C SER A 47 12.90 -19.00 0.20
N ARG A 48 11.61 -19.28 0.04
CA ARG A 48 11.06 -20.54 -0.50
C ARG A 48 10.21 -20.29 -1.75
N LYS A 49 10.58 -19.27 -2.53
CA LYS A 49 9.84 -18.83 -3.71
C LYS A 49 9.85 -19.87 -4.82
N TYR A 50 8.77 -19.86 -5.60
CA TYR A 50 8.62 -20.62 -6.83
C TYR A 50 7.64 -19.86 -7.75
N ALA A 51 7.74 -20.07 -9.06
CA ALA A 51 6.90 -19.36 -10.03
C ALA A 51 5.46 -19.88 -10.08
N ALA A 52 4.50 -19.00 -10.32
CA ALA A 52 3.14 -19.38 -10.71
C ALA A 52 3.15 -20.19 -12.01
N SER A 53 2.13 -21.02 -12.21
CA SER A 53 1.97 -21.78 -13.44
C SER A 53 1.47 -20.90 -14.59
N THR A 54 2.24 -20.87 -15.68
CA THR A 54 1.97 -20.05 -16.87
C THR A 54 1.35 -20.84 -18.03
N ARG A 55 1.17 -22.16 -17.86
CA ARG A 55 0.67 -23.07 -18.90
C ARG A 55 -0.84 -23.30 -18.74
N SER A 56 -1.53 -23.57 -19.84
CA SER A 56 -2.91 -24.06 -19.76
C SER A 56 -2.91 -25.47 -19.18
N ILE A 57 -3.91 -25.82 -18.37
CA ILE A 57 -4.13 -27.21 -17.95
C ILE A 57 -4.19 -28.18 -19.14
N ARG A 58 -4.66 -27.71 -20.30
CA ARG A 58 -4.83 -28.51 -21.52
C ARG A 58 -3.49 -28.91 -22.15
N ASP A 59 -2.42 -28.22 -21.82
CA ASP A 59 -1.06 -28.50 -22.31
C ASP A 59 -0.23 -29.34 -21.32
N LEU A 60 -0.77 -29.61 -20.13
CA LEU A 60 -0.08 -30.34 -19.07
C LEU A 60 -0.35 -31.84 -19.16
N GLU A 61 0.65 -32.65 -18.80
CA GLU A 61 0.46 -34.08 -18.61
C GLU A 61 -0.38 -34.31 -17.35
N ILE A 62 -1.60 -34.82 -17.51
CA ILE A 62 -2.47 -35.15 -16.36
C ILE A 62 -1.98 -36.44 -15.71
N ILE A 63 -1.64 -36.36 -14.42
CA ILE A 63 -1.14 -37.48 -13.62
C ILE A 63 -2.12 -37.87 -12.51
N PRO A 64 -2.14 -39.14 -12.05
CA PRO A 64 -2.92 -39.53 -10.88
C PRO A 64 -2.27 -39.07 -9.58
N LEU A 65 -3.06 -39.01 -8.50
CA LEU A 65 -2.57 -38.58 -7.18
C LEU A 65 -1.45 -39.48 -6.65
N THR A 66 -1.43 -40.75 -7.06
CA THR A 66 -0.40 -41.72 -6.66
C THR A 66 1.00 -41.37 -7.15
N LYS A 67 1.13 -40.54 -8.20
CA LYS A 67 2.41 -40.10 -8.77
C LYS A 67 3.01 -38.88 -8.07
N LEU A 68 2.25 -38.24 -7.17
CA LEU A 68 2.73 -37.06 -6.46
C LEU A 68 3.89 -37.40 -5.51
N SER A 69 5.00 -36.70 -5.65
CA SER A 69 6.22 -36.86 -4.86
C SER A 69 6.34 -35.77 -3.78
N VAL A 70 6.90 -36.13 -2.63
CA VAL A 70 6.99 -35.26 -1.44
C VAL A 70 7.93 -34.08 -1.69
N GLU A 71 7.55 -32.90 -1.21
CA GLU A 71 8.27 -31.62 -1.36
C GLU A 71 8.62 -31.30 -2.83
N THR A 72 7.72 -31.63 -3.77
CA THR A 72 7.97 -31.52 -5.21
C THR A 72 6.89 -30.71 -5.93
N HIS A 73 7.32 -29.76 -6.75
CA HIS A 73 6.50 -29.09 -7.77
C HIS A 73 6.52 -29.91 -9.05
N HIS A 74 5.36 -30.39 -9.48
CA HIS A 74 5.25 -31.26 -10.65
C HIS A 74 5.15 -30.42 -11.94
N ARG A 75 6.25 -29.73 -12.29
CA ARG A 75 6.30 -28.85 -13.46
C ARG A 75 6.00 -29.60 -14.76
N GLY A 76 5.21 -28.98 -15.63
CA GLY A 76 4.71 -29.59 -16.86
C GLY A 76 3.60 -30.64 -16.68
N GLN A 77 3.17 -30.91 -15.45
CA GLN A 77 2.13 -31.88 -15.12
C GLN A 77 0.94 -31.21 -14.42
N GLY A 78 -0.24 -31.82 -14.49
CA GLY A 78 -1.46 -31.34 -13.86
C GLY A 78 -2.23 -32.47 -13.19
N ILE A 79 -3.21 -32.12 -12.36
CA ILE A 79 -4.16 -33.08 -11.78
C ILE A 79 -5.58 -32.58 -11.97
N ILE A 80 -6.51 -33.51 -12.16
CA ILE A 80 -7.96 -33.25 -12.21
C ILE A 80 -8.60 -34.05 -11.10
N VAL A 81 -9.26 -33.35 -10.18
CA VAL A 81 -9.79 -33.98 -8.97
C VAL A 81 -11.18 -33.44 -8.62
N LYS A 82 -12.02 -34.34 -8.11
CA LYS A 82 -13.35 -34.00 -7.60
C LYS A 82 -13.29 -33.73 -6.11
N VAL A 83 -13.93 -32.66 -5.67
CA VAL A 83 -14.09 -32.35 -4.23
C VAL A 83 -15.12 -33.30 -3.62
N ILE A 84 -14.74 -34.00 -2.54
CA ILE A 84 -15.54 -35.04 -1.89
C ILE A 84 -15.82 -34.76 -0.40
N SER A 85 -15.71 -33.50 0.01
CA SER A 85 -16.05 -33.05 1.35
C SER A 85 -16.35 -31.55 1.38
N PRO A 86 -17.08 -31.05 2.40
CA PRO A 86 -17.16 -29.61 2.68
C PRO A 86 -15.78 -29.03 3.00
N PRO A 87 -15.51 -27.75 2.64
CA PRO A 87 -14.23 -27.12 2.89
C PRO A 87 -14.04 -26.77 4.37
N PHE A 88 -12.86 -27.08 4.91
CA PHE A 88 -12.37 -26.51 6.15
C PHE A 88 -11.69 -25.17 5.86
N LEU A 89 -12.13 -24.10 6.53
CA LEU A 89 -11.72 -22.73 6.29
C LEU A 89 -10.77 -22.27 7.40
N GLY A 90 -9.51 -22.04 7.02
CA GLY A 90 -8.47 -21.49 7.89
C GLY A 90 -7.72 -20.36 7.18
N ALA A 91 -6.38 -20.47 7.11
CA ALA A 91 -5.57 -19.54 6.31
C ALA A 91 -5.73 -19.74 4.79
N GLY A 92 -6.33 -20.86 4.41
CA GLY A 92 -6.82 -21.20 3.09
C GLY A 92 -8.00 -22.16 3.24
N ALA A 93 -8.56 -22.61 2.12
CA ALA A 93 -9.60 -23.63 2.10
C ALA A 93 -8.98 -25.00 1.91
N ILE A 94 -9.30 -25.94 2.81
CA ILE A 94 -8.83 -27.33 2.74
C ILE A 94 -10.02 -28.25 2.48
N SER A 95 -9.96 -29.04 1.42
CA SER A 95 -10.97 -30.05 1.10
C SER A 95 -10.32 -31.39 0.82
N LEU A 96 -11.07 -32.47 1.04
CA LEU A 96 -10.70 -33.79 0.51
C LEU A 96 -11.09 -33.86 -0.97
N VAL A 97 -10.17 -34.39 -1.77
CA VAL A 97 -10.35 -34.54 -3.21
C VAL A 97 -10.07 -35.97 -3.64
N GLN A 98 -10.63 -36.36 -4.79
CA GLN A 98 -10.49 -37.71 -5.35
C GLN A 98 -10.16 -37.63 -6.85
N ASP A 99 -9.22 -38.47 -7.32
CA ASP A 99 -8.94 -38.65 -8.75
C ASP A 99 -9.82 -39.71 -9.41
N GLU A 100 -9.67 -39.86 -10.73
CA GLU A 100 -10.44 -40.81 -11.55
C GLU A 100 -10.27 -42.28 -11.17
N PHE A 101 -9.19 -42.63 -10.46
CA PHE A 101 -8.89 -43.98 -10.00
C PHE A 101 -9.38 -44.24 -8.58
N GLY A 102 -9.99 -43.25 -7.92
CA GLY A 102 -10.49 -43.37 -6.56
C GLY A 102 -9.47 -43.08 -5.46
N ASN A 103 -8.27 -42.62 -5.81
CA ASN A 103 -7.30 -42.18 -4.82
C ASN A 103 -7.78 -40.86 -4.22
N ALA A 104 -7.58 -40.67 -2.92
CA ALA A 104 -8.00 -39.47 -2.21
C ALA A 104 -6.83 -38.80 -1.50
N ASP A 105 -6.85 -37.47 -1.45
CA ASP A 105 -5.86 -36.67 -0.72
C ASP A 105 -6.48 -35.33 -0.27
N LYS A 106 -5.72 -34.52 0.47
CA LYS A 106 -6.10 -33.14 0.85
C LYS A 106 -5.61 -32.16 -0.21
N LEU A 107 -6.50 -31.26 -0.61
CA LEU A 107 -6.18 -30.07 -1.40
C LEU A 107 -6.34 -28.84 -0.52
N ALA A 108 -5.31 -28.01 -0.45
CA ALA A 108 -5.42 -26.66 0.11
C ALA A 108 -5.19 -25.60 -0.95
N THR A 109 -6.16 -24.70 -1.06
CA THR A 109 -6.09 -23.49 -1.88
C THR A 109 -5.92 -22.27 -0.98
N TYR A 110 -4.99 -21.40 -1.32
CA TYR A 110 -4.70 -20.17 -0.58
C TYR A 110 -4.97 -18.93 -1.44
N ASN A 111 -5.00 -17.76 -0.80
CA ASN A 111 -5.02 -16.45 -1.47
C ASN A 111 -6.20 -16.21 -2.42
N HIS A 112 -7.34 -16.88 -2.20
CA HIS A 112 -8.61 -16.52 -2.81
C HIS A 112 -9.44 -15.66 -1.84
N SER A 113 -10.04 -14.61 -2.38
CA SER A 113 -11.01 -13.76 -1.67
C SER A 113 -12.32 -14.52 -1.42
N ASP A 114 -13.07 -14.08 -0.41
CA ASP A 114 -14.43 -14.56 -0.16
C ASP A 114 -15.39 -14.27 -1.33
N SER A 115 -15.01 -13.42 -2.30
CA SER A 115 -15.75 -13.22 -3.55
C SER A 115 -15.63 -14.43 -4.50
N SER A 116 -14.63 -15.30 -4.32
CA SER A 116 -14.34 -16.43 -5.19
C SER A 116 -14.93 -17.72 -4.64
N ILE A 117 -15.55 -18.52 -5.52
CA ILE A 117 -15.99 -19.88 -5.21
C ILE A 117 -14.81 -20.82 -4.86
N LEU A 118 -13.59 -20.47 -5.30
CA LEU A 118 -12.35 -21.20 -4.95
C LEU A 118 -11.88 -20.94 -3.51
N SER A 119 -12.47 -19.98 -2.80
CA SER A 119 -12.26 -19.77 -1.35
C SER A 119 -12.96 -20.82 -0.47
N GLY A 120 -13.70 -21.73 -1.09
CA GLY A 120 -14.41 -22.84 -0.47
C GLY A 120 -15.16 -23.62 -1.54
N VAL A 121 -14.45 -24.46 -2.30
CA VAL A 121 -15.04 -25.18 -3.42
C VAL A 121 -16.15 -26.12 -2.93
N PRO A 122 -17.38 -26.03 -3.47
CA PRO A 122 -18.47 -26.92 -3.07
C PRO A 122 -18.18 -28.39 -3.34
N GLU A 123 -18.70 -29.26 -2.48
CA GLU A 123 -18.61 -30.71 -2.68
C GLU A 123 -19.28 -31.12 -4.01
N GLY A 124 -18.66 -32.06 -4.71
CA GLY A 124 -19.10 -32.53 -6.02
C GLY A 124 -18.51 -31.78 -7.21
N CYS A 125 -17.96 -30.57 -7.00
CA CYS A 125 -17.29 -29.82 -8.06
C CYS A 125 -15.93 -30.44 -8.44
N VAL A 126 -15.50 -30.22 -9.68
CA VAL A 126 -14.21 -30.70 -10.19
C VAL A 126 -13.27 -29.52 -10.39
N VAL A 127 -12.05 -29.65 -9.89
CA VAL A 127 -10.99 -28.64 -10.08
C VAL A 127 -9.81 -29.26 -10.81
N ALA A 128 -9.15 -28.42 -11.61
CA ALA A 128 -7.84 -28.73 -12.14
C ALA A 128 -6.78 -27.94 -11.36
N VAL A 129 -5.70 -28.62 -10.98
CA VAL A 129 -4.52 -27.97 -10.37
C VAL A 129 -3.37 -28.10 -11.35
N LYS A 130 -2.81 -26.95 -11.72
CA LYS A 130 -1.67 -26.82 -12.61
C LYS A 130 -0.39 -26.95 -11.79
N GLU A 131 0.53 -27.79 -12.27
CA GLU A 131 1.87 -27.97 -11.68
C GLU A 131 1.86 -28.14 -10.14
N PRO A 132 1.09 -29.10 -9.61
CA PRO A 132 0.78 -29.20 -8.19
C PRO A 132 2.03 -29.33 -7.32
N TYR A 133 2.02 -28.61 -6.19
CA TYR A 133 3.01 -28.79 -5.13
C TYR A 133 2.49 -29.76 -4.08
N TYR A 134 3.21 -30.84 -3.84
CA TYR A 134 2.85 -31.83 -2.83
C TYR A 134 3.84 -31.76 -1.67
N ARG A 135 3.36 -31.40 -0.48
CA ARG A 135 4.21 -31.07 0.68
C ARG A 135 3.85 -31.83 1.93
N GLN A 136 4.79 -31.92 2.87
CA GLN A 136 4.53 -32.47 4.20
C GLN A 136 3.74 -31.48 5.06
N ASN A 137 2.76 -31.99 5.79
CA ASN A 137 1.83 -31.24 6.64
C ASN A 137 2.11 -31.44 8.14
N GLY A 138 3.37 -31.30 8.54
CA GLY A 138 3.82 -31.23 9.94
C GLY A 138 3.90 -32.55 10.69
N LYS A 139 2.94 -33.47 10.52
CA LYS A 139 2.99 -34.83 11.10
C LYS A 139 3.67 -35.82 10.16
N ASP A 140 4.19 -36.90 10.72
CA ASP A 140 4.72 -38.02 9.95
C ASP A 140 3.60 -38.67 9.13
N ASP A 141 3.92 -39.03 7.89
CA ASP A 141 2.99 -39.57 6.89
C ASP A 141 1.77 -38.70 6.54
N ASP A 142 1.76 -37.42 6.96
CA ASP A 142 0.70 -36.47 6.62
C ASP A 142 1.19 -35.52 5.53
N TYR A 143 0.60 -35.64 4.34
CA TYR A 143 0.95 -34.85 3.16
C TYR A 143 -0.29 -34.13 2.61
N MET A 144 -0.10 -33.17 1.71
CA MET A 144 -1.20 -32.45 1.08
C MET A 144 -0.74 -31.76 -0.21
N ILE A 145 -1.69 -31.58 -1.13
CA ILE A 145 -1.54 -30.70 -2.29
C ILE A 145 -1.73 -29.27 -1.82
N CYS A 146 -0.80 -28.39 -2.17
CA CYS A 146 -0.86 -26.97 -1.84
C CYS A 146 -0.83 -26.12 -3.10
N VAL A 147 -1.75 -25.15 -3.15
CA VAL A 147 -1.85 -24.16 -4.22
C VAL A 147 -1.73 -22.78 -3.58
N ASP A 148 -0.53 -22.18 -3.65
CA ASP A 148 -0.31 -20.83 -3.11
C ASP A 148 -0.71 -19.74 -4.10
N HIS A 149 -0.49 -19.96 -5.40
CA HIS A 149 -0.90 -19.04 -6.45
C HIS A 149 -2.38 -19.25 -6.78
N PRO A 150 -3.25 -18.22 -6.68
CA PRO A 150 -4.67 -18.40 -6.95
C PRO A 150 -4.95 -18.75 -8.42
N SER A 151 -4.00 -18.45 -9.32
CA SER A 151 -4.09 -18.79 -10.75
C SER A 151 -3.77 -20.25 -11.09
N ASP A 152 -3.24 -21.02 -10.13
CA ASP A 152 -2.77 -22.39 -10.37
C ASP A 152 -3.86 -23.45 -10.12
N VAL A 153 -5.04 -23.02 -9.70
CA VAL A 153 -6.24 -23.86 -9.58
C VAL A 153 -7.40 -23.23 -10.33
N ILE A 154 -8.12 -24.04 -11.09
CA ILE A 154 -9.30 -23.60 -11.83
C ILE A 154 -10.49 -24.52 -11.53
N LEU A 155 -11.67 -23.92 -11.45
CA LEU A 155 -12.94 -24.65 -11.33
C LEU A 155 -13.42 -25.05 -12.72
N LEU A 156 -13.40 -26.34 -13.02
CA LEU A 156 -13.85 -26.88 -14.31
C LEU A 156 -15.38 -26.84 -14.38
N ARG A 157 -15.90 -26.53 -15.57
CA ARG A 157 -17.34 -26.57 -15.85
C ARG A 157 -17.82 -28.02 -15.88
N PHE A 158 -19.07 -28.30 -15.51
CA PHE A 158 -19.56 -29.69 -15.43
C PHE A 158 -19.45 -30.47 -16.76
N ASN A 159 -19.57 -29.76 -17.88
CA ASN A 159 -19.50 -30.34 -19.22
C ASN A 159 -18.10 -30.22 -19.86
N ASP A 160 -17.07 -29.77 -19.14
CA ASP A 160 -15.73 -29.62 -19.71
C ASP A 160 -15.19 -31.00 -20.13
N PRO A 161 -14.83 -31.19 -21.42
CA PRO A 161 -14.38 -32.48 -21.92
C PRO A 161 -13.10 -32.99 -21.24
N ILE A 162 -12.32 -32.09 -20.62
CA ILE A 162 -11.11 -32.47 -19.88
C ILE A 162 -11.41 -33.30 -18.63
N ILE A 163 -12.65 -33.21 -18.09
CA ILE A 163 -13.03 -33.98 -16.91
C ILE A 163 -13.13 -35.46 -17.29
N PRO A 164 -12.39 -36.35 -16.59
CA PRO A 164 -12.49 -37.80 -16.79
C PRO A 164 -13.88 -38.34 -16.49
N GLU A 165 -14.32 -39.34 -17.25
CA GLU A 165 -15.65 -39.95 -17.11
C GLU A 165 -16.00 -40.38 -15.67
N PRO A 166 -15.11 -41.00 -14.87
CA PRO A 166 -15.42 -41.36 -13.48
C PRO A 166 -15.67 -40.16 -12.55
N LEU A 167 -15.18 -38.97 -12.91
CA LEU A 167 -15.34 -37.74 -12.13
C LEU A 167 -16.52 -36.89 -12.58
N ARG A 168 -17.03 -37.11 -13.80
CA ARG A 168 -18.16 -36.37 -14.35
C ARG A 168 -19.38 -36.58 -13.46
N MET A 169 -19.95 -35.46 -13.01
CA MET A 169 -21.34 -35.46 -12.61
C MET A 169 -22.15 -35.07 -13.85
N GLY A 170 -23.26 -35.76 -14.11
CA GLY A 170 -24.24 -35.22 -15.04
C GLY A 170 -24.62 -33.80 -14.59
N PRO A 171 -25.05 -32.91 -15.51
CA PRO A 171 -25.37 -31.55 -15.14
C PRO A 171 -26.43 -31.58 -14.03
N LEU A 172 -26.14 -30.90 -12.91
CA LEU A 172 -27.01 -30.88 -11.73
C LEU A 172 -28.39 -30.33 -12.09
N LEU A 173 -28.44 -29.39 -13.04
CA LEU A 173 -29.64 -28.79 -13.61
C LEU A 173 -29.70 -29.10 -15.11
N LYS A 174 -30.92 -29.25 -15.64
CA LYS A 174 -31.17 -29.76 -16.98
C LYS A 174 -31.30 -28.67 -18.03
N SER A 175 -31.55 -27.41 -17.65
CA SER A 175 -31.70 -26.30 -18.59
C SER A 175 -30.94 -25.05 -18.16
N ALA A 176 -30.63 -24.19 -19.14
CA ALA A 176 -30.01 -22.89 -18.90
C ALA A 176 -30.87 -22.00 -17.98
N ASP A 177 -32.20 -22.08 -18.09
CA ASP A 177 -33.11 -21.28 -17.26
C ASP A 177 -33.11 -21.72 -15.78
N GLU A 178 -33.01 -23.02 -15.51
CA GLU A 178 -32.84 -23.52 -14.15
C GLU A 178 -31.54 -22.99 -13.51
N TRP A 179 -30.42 -22.97 -14.27
CA TRP A 179 -29.17 -22.36 -13.82
C TRP A 179 -29.33 -20.87 -13.51
N ARG A 180 -29.99 -20.12 -14.39
CA ARG A 180 -30.30 -18.70 -14.16
C ARG A 180 -31.14 -18.51 -12.89
N MET A 181 -32.18 -19.30 -12.69
CA MET A 181 -33.05 -19.23 -11.50
C MET A 181 -32.28 -19.53 -10.21
N MET A 182 -31.37 -20.51 -10.24
CA MET A 182 -30.49 -20.79 -9.09
C MET A 182 -29.50 -19.65 -8.82
N GLY A 183 -29.00 -18.99 -9.87
CA GLY A 183 -28.21 -17.77 -9.74
C GLY A 183 -28.99 -16.63 -9.10
N ASP A 184 -30.25 -16.43 -9.52
CA ASP A 184 -31.16 -15.43 -8.95
C ASP A 184 -31.43 -15.71 -7.46
N LYS A 185 -31.67 -16.98 -7.10
CA LYS A 185 -31.85 -17.40 -5.71
C LYS A 185 -30.60 -17.11 -4.87
N ALA A 186 -29.42 -17.52 -5.34
CA ALA A 186 -28.16 -17.28 -4.65
C ALA A 186 -27.87 -15.77 -4.47
N PHE A 187 -28.21 -14.96 -5.47
CA PHE A 187 -28.09 -13.50 -5.37
C PHE A 187 -28.98 -12.92 -4.27
N ILE A 188 -30.24 -13.36 -4.17
CA ILE A 188 -31.17 -12.94 -3.12
C ILE A 188 -30.66 -13.37 -1.73
N GLU A 189 -30.07 -14.56 -1.64
CA GLU A 189 -29.43 -15.10 -0.43
C GLU A 189 -28.09 -14.42 -0.10
N ARG A 190 -27.62 -13.49 -0.96
CA ARG A 190 -26.33 -12.79 -0.87
C ARG A 190 -25.11 -13.72 -0.98
N ASP A 191 -25.30 -14.93 -1.51
CA ASP A 191 -24.22 -15.82 -1.94
C ASP A 191 -23.81 -15.47 -3.37
N PHE A 192 -23.14 -14.33 -3.49
CA PHE A 192 -22.70 -13.79 -4.78
C PHE A 192 -21.71 -14.69 -5.53
N PRO A 193 -20.73 -15.37 -4.88
CA PRO A 193 -19.86 -16.32 -5.57
C PRO A 193 -20.63 -17.44 -6.26
N THR A 194 -21.61 -18.04 -5.56
CA THR A 194 -22.49 -19.07 -6.15
C THR A 194 -23.39 -18.49 -7.24
N ALA A 195 -23.89 -17.26 -7.07
CA ALA A 195 -24.67 -16.60 -8.11
C ALA A 195 -23.88 -16.44 -9.42
N VAL A 196 -22.62 -15.95 -9.36
CA VAL A 196 -21.74 -15.83 -10.54
C VAL A 196 -21.48 -17.20 -11.16
N PHE A 197 -21.25 -18.23 -10.35
CA PHE A 197 -21.06 -19.60 -10.83
C PHE A 197 -22.29 -20.08 -11.62
N CYS A 198 -23.49 -19.98 -11.04
CA CYS A 198 -24.72 -20.41 -11.69
C CYS A 198 -25.03 -19.61 -12.97
N TYR A 199 -24.81 -18.29 -12.97
CA TYR A 199 -24.97 -17.49 -14.19
C TYR A 199 -23.98 -17.88 -15.28
N THR A 200 -22.76 -18.29 -14.91
CA THR A 200 -21.76 -18.78 -15.86
C THR A 200 -22.19 -20.10 -16.49
N GLU A 201 -22.67 -21.05 -15.68
CA GLU A 201 -23.25 -22.31 -16.21
C GLU A 201 -24.47 -22.04 -17.11
N ALA A 202 -25.31 -21.06 -16.77
CA ALA A 202 -26.46 -20.68 -17.60
C ALA A 202 -26.04 -20.12 -18.97
N LEU A 203 -24.95 -19.35 -19.03
CA LEU A 203 -24.41 -18.79 -20.27
C LEU A 203 -23.78 -19.87 -21.16
N ASP A 204 -23.13 -20.86 -20.57
CA ASP A 204 -22.52 -21.99 -21.30
C ASP A 204 -23.60 -22.98 -21.80
N ALA A 205 -24.72 -23.08 -21.10
CA ALA A 205 -25.82 -23.99 -21.44
C ALA A 205 -26.81 -23.44 -22.50
N SER A 206 -26.61 -22.23 -23.01
CA SER A 206 -27.51 -21.59 -23.98
C SER A 206 -26.75 -20.91 -25.12
N GLU A 207 -27.28 -21.08 -26.34
CA GLU A 207 -26.83 -20.36 -27.53
C GLU A 207 -27.78 -19.18 -27.89
N ASP A 208 -28.90 -19.03 -27.19
CA ASP A 208 -29.86 -17.94 -27.40
C ASP A 208 -29.29 -16.61 -26.91
N GLN A 209 -29.00 -15.71 -27.83
CA GLN A 209 -28.41 -14.41 -27.56
C GLN A 209 -29.29 -13.52 -26.66
N SER A 210 -30.62 -13.57 -26.81
CA SER A 210 -31.52 -12.77 -25.98
C SER A 210 -31.51 -13.28 -24.54
N PHE A 211 -31.47 -14.60 -24.36
CA PHE A 211 -31.32 -15.21 -23.04
C PHE A 211 -29.97 -14.83 -22.42
N LYS A 212 -28.87 -14.98 -23.19
CA LYS A 212 -27.52 -14.65 -22.73
C LYS A 212 -27.39 -13.18 -22.32
N ALA A 213 -27.94 -12.26 -23.10
CA ALA A 213 -27.94 -10.83 -22.76
C ALA A 213 -28.57 -10.56 -21.38
N GLY A 214 -29.71 -11.20 -21.08
CA GLY A 214 -30.36 -11.10 -19.77
C GLY A 214 -29.52 -11.68 -18.62
N VAL A 215 -28.81 -12.78 -18.86
CA VAL A 215 -27.93 -13.41 -17.86
C VAL A 215 -26.64 -12.60 -17.66
N PHE A 216 -26.04 -12.07 -18.74
CA PHE A 216 -24.90 -11.17 -18.66
C PHE A 216 -25.23 -9.93 -17.82
N ALA A 217 -26.41 -9.32 -17.98
CA ALA A 217 -26.81 -8.18 -17.15
C ALA A 217 -26.86 -8.52 -15.64
N LYS A 218 -27.35 -9.72 -15.29
CA LYS A 218 -27.39 -10.21 -13.90
C LYS A 218 -26.00 -10.48 -13.36
N ARG A 219 -25.14 -11.13 -14.15
CA ARG A 219 -23.74 -11.43 -13.77
C ARG A 219 -22.91 -10.15 -13.65
N ALA A 220 -23.13 -9.16 -14.53
CA ALA A 220 -22.52 -7.83 -14.46
C ALA A 220 -22.84 -7.12 -13.13
N GLY A 221 -24.13 -7.06 -12.76
CA GLY A 221 -24.57 -6.48 -11.49
C GLY A 221 -23.98 -7.21 -10.28
N THR A 222 -23.86 -8.54 -10.35
CA THR A 222 -23.26 -9.37 -9.29
C THR A 222 -21.76 -9.13 -9.18
N ASN A 223 -21.02 -9.11 -10.29
CA ASN A 223 -19.59 -8.80 -10.34
C ASN A 223 -19.31 -7.38 -9.81
N LEU A 224 -20.18 -6.42 -10.10
CA LEU A 224 -20.07 -5.06 -9.58
C LEU A 224 -20.19 -5.00 -8.05
N VAL A 225 -21.10 -5.80 -7.46
CA VAL A 225 -21.24 -5.92 -6.00
C VAL A 225 -20.00 -6.59 -5.37
N LEU A 226 -19.41 -7.55 -6.07
CA LEU A 226 -18.19 -8.25 -5.65
C LEU A 226 -16.90 -7.40 -5.82
N GLY A 227 -16.97 -6.23 -6.47
CA GLY A 227 -15.79 -5.41 -6.79
C GLY A 227 -14.92 -5.97 -7.92
N ARG A 228 -15.47 -6.88 -8.74
CA ARG A 228 -14.87 -7.39 -9.98
C ARG A 228 -15.23 -6.49 -11.14
N TYR A 229 -14.68 -5.29 -11.14
CA TYR A 229 -15.03 -4.22 -12.06
C TYR A 229 -14.70 -4.57 -13.51
N ASP A 230 -13.59 -5.23 -13.80
CA ASP A 230 -13.26 -5.64 -15.18
C ASP A 230 -14.32 -6.60 -15.73
N ALA A 231 -14.64 -7.65 -14.97
CA ALA A 231 -15.68 -8.61 -15.35
C ALA A 231 -17.07 -7.96 -15.42
N ALA A 232 -17.39 -7.04 -14.50
CA ALA A 232 -18.65 -6.31 -14.51
C ALA A 232 -18.79 -5.42 -15.75
N LYS A 233 -17.71 -4.73 -16.16
CA LYS A 233 -17.67 -3.90 -17.36
C LYS A 233 -17.85 -4.75 -18.62
N ALA A 234 -17.12 -5.86 -18.73
CA ALA A 234 -17.24 -6.77 -19.86
C ALA A 234 -18.65 -7.36 -19.97
N ASP A 235 -19.18 -7.96 -18.89
CA ASP A 235 -20.53 -8.54 -18.88
C ASP A 235 -21.61 -7.49 -19.17
N ALA A 236 -21.46 -6.26 -18.66
CA ALA A 236 -22.40 -5.19 -18.96
C ALA A 236 -22.44 -4.88 -20.46
N LEU A 237 -21.28 -4.82 -21.13
CA LEU A 237 -21.22 -4.54 -22.56
C LEU A 237 -21.74 -5.70 -23.43
N GLU A 238 -21.55 -6.95 -23.01
CA GLU A 238 -22.12 -8.15 -23.63
C GLU A 238 -23.63 -8.27 -23.43
N SER A 239 -24.19 -7.61 -22.41
CA SER A 239 -25.64 -7.62 -22.14
C SER A 239 -26.49 -6.74 -23.06
N ARG A 240 -25.86 -5.97 -23.96
CA ARG A 240 -26.53 -5.01 -24.83
C ARG A 240 -27.36 -5.70 -25.91
N THR A 241 -28.51 -5.14 -26.22
CA THR A 241 -29.43 -5.65 -27.27
C THR A 241 -29.67 -4.65 -28.39
N GLU A 242 -28.86 -3.58 -28.47
CA GLU A 242 -28.98 -2.48 -29.44
C GLU A 242 -30.29 -1.68 -29.30
N GLY A 243 -30.84 -1.66 -28.07
CA GLY A 243 -32.10 -1.01 -27.75
C GLY A 243 -31.96 0.14 -26.76
N ARG A 244 -33.04 0.91 -26.55
CA ARG A 244 -33.05 1.98 -25.54
C ARG A 244 -32.80 1.46 -24.12
N SER A 245 -33.09 0.19 -23.84
CA SER A 245 -32.82 -0.46 -22.54
C SER A 245 -31.34 -0.59 -22.20
N ASP A 246 -30.44 -0.44 -23.18
CA ASP A 246 -28.99 -0.56 -23.00
C ASP A 246 -28.40 0.54 -22.13
N TRP A 247 -29.18 1.57 -21.76
CA TRP A 247 -28.75 2.55 -20.77
C TRP A 247 -28.35 1.87 -19.44
N LYS A 248 -28.96 0.74 -19.07
CA LYS A 248 -28.61 -0.02 -17.86
C LYS A 248 -27.25 -0.69 -17.96
N ALA A 249 -26.92 -1.21 -19.15
CA ALA A 249 -25.62 -1.76 -19.46
C ALA A 249 -24.55 -0.67 -19.38
N GLN A 250 -24.77 0.46 -20.06
CA GLN A 250 -23.88 1.63 -20.00
C GLN A 250 -23.71 2.16 -18.57
N TYR A 251 -24.80 2.25 -17.79
CA TYR A 251 -24.74 2.64 -16.40
C TYR A 251 -23.89 1.70 -15.54
N THR A 252 -24.02 0.38 -15.74
CA THR A 252 -23.25 -0.63 -15.01
C THR A 252 -21.77 -0.57 -15.40
N ALA A 253 -21.47 -0.45 -16.70
CA ALA A 253 -20.10 -0.28 -17.21
C ALA A 253 -19.45 1.01 -16.67
N GLY A 254 -20.19 2.12 -16.62
CA GLY A 254 -19.71 3.39 -16.05
C GLY A 254 -19.39 3.28 -14.56
N ARG A 255 -20.22 2.58 -13.78
CA ARG A 255 -19.94 2.31 -12.35
C ARG A 255 -18.72 1.43 -12.15
N ALA A 256 -18.53 0.43 -13.02
CA ALA A 256 -17.34 -0.42 -12.99
C ALA A 256 -16.07 0.37 -13.32
N ALA A 257 -16.08 1.15 -14.39
CA ALA A 257 -14.98 2.04 -14.76
C ALA A 257 -14.66 3.05 -13.64
N TYR A 258 -15.68 3.62 -12.98
CA TYR A 258 -15.49 4.48 -11.82
C TYR A 258 -14.78 3.76 -10.66
N GLY A 259 -15.15 2.49 -10.41
CA GLY A 259 -14.51 1.65 -9.39
C GLY A 259 -13.03 1.34 -9.68
N LEU A 260 -12.65 1.30 -10.96
CA LEU A 260 -11.26 1.20 -11.43
C LEU A 260 -10.53 2.55 -11.47
N CYS A 261 -11.18 3.64 -11.05
CA CYS A 261 -10.71 5.02 -11.19
C CYS A 261 -10.46 5.45 -12.65
N GLU A 262 -11.08 4.79 -13.63
CA GLU A 262 -11.05 5.16 -15.05
C GLU A 262 -12.12 6.25 -15.33
N TYR A 263 -11.98 7.44 -14.74
CA TYR A 263 -13.06 8.44 -14.71
C TYR A 263 -13.45 8.96 -16.10
N SER A 264 -12.51 9.11 -17.02
CA SER A 264 -12.82 9.48 -18.41
C SER A 264 -13.70 8.44 -19.10
N THR A 265 -13.41 7.15 -18.90
CA THR A 265 -14.21 6.02 -19.42
C THR A 265 -15.58 5.97 -18.74
N ALA A 266 -15.61 6.16 -17.42
CA ALA A 266 -16.86 6.21 -16.65
C ALA A 266 -17.79 7.33 -17.13
N ARG A 267 -17.25 8.54 -17.37
CA ARG A 267 -17.99 9.68 -17.91
C ARG A 267 -18.65 9.32 -19.25
N ALA A 268 -17.88 8.78 -20.19
CA ALA A 268 -18.39 8.42 -21.51
C ALA A 268 -19.55 7.40 -21.42
N HIS A 269 -19.45 6.42 -20.52
CA HIS A 269 -20.54 5.47 -20.30
C HIS A 269 -21.78 6.12 -19.66
N PHE A 270 -21.63 7.03 -18.70
CA PHE A 270 -22.77 7.72 -18.11
C PHE A 270 -23.45 8.67 -19.09
N GLU A 271 -22.68 9.37 -19.94
CA GLU A 271 -23.21 10.19 -21.03
C GLU A 271 -23.98 9.32 -22.03
N ALA A 272 -23.41 8.22 -22.50
CA ALA A 272 -24.09 7.27 -23.38
C ALA A 272 -25.38 6.69 -22.77
N ALA A 273 -25.39 6.45 -21.45
CA ALA A 273 -26.62 6.01 -20.77
C ALA A 273 -27.73 7.08 -20.81
N LEU A 274 -27.36 8.36 -20.64
CA LEU A 274 -28.30 9.48 -20.68
C LEU A 274 -28.74 9.85 -22.09
N GLU A 275 -27.94 9.58 -23.12
CA GLU A 275 -28.36 9.68 -24.52
C GLU A 275 -29.48 8.68 -24.83
N LEU A 276 -29.36 7.45 -24.33
CA LEU A 276 -30.36 6.40 -24.50
C LEU A 276 -31.63 6.69 -23.69
N ASP A 277 -31.48 7.11 -22.42
CA ASP A 277 -32.57 7.49 -21.53
C ASP A 277 -32.23 8.74 -20.68
N PRO A 278 -32.64 9.94 -21.13
CA PRO A 278 -32.40 11.19 -20.40
C PRO A 278 -33.08 11.28 -19.02
N SER A 279 -34.07 10.41 -18.75
CA SER A 279 -34.81 10.39 -17.49
C SER A 279 -34.15 9.55 -16.40
N ALA A 280 -33.09 8.81 -16.73
CA ALA A 280 -32.41 7.92 -15.82
C ALA A 280 -31.66 8.69 -14.71
N ALA A 281 -32.26 8.74 -13.51
CA ALA A 281 -31.71 9.49 -12.37
C ALA A 281 -30.36 8.97 -11.86
N GLY A 282 -30.12 7.64 -11.95
CA GLY A 282 -28.87 7.00 -11.53
C GLY A 282 -27.65 7.52 -12.31
N PRO A 283 -27.61 7.33 -13.65
CA PRO A 283 -26.56 7.89 -14.51
C PRO A 283 -26.33 9.38 -14.31
N LYS A 284 -27.40 10.19 -14.17
CA LYS A 284 -27.28 11.63 -13.93
C LYS A 284 -26.51 11.94 -12.64
N ARG A 285 -26.83 11.25 -11.54
CA ARG A 285 -26.15 11.44 -10.25
C ARG A 285 -24.67 11.01 -10.33
N GLU A 286 -24.39 9.85 -10.90
CA GLU A 286 -23.02 9.35 -11.01
C GLU A 286 -22.18 10.17 -12.00
N LEU A 287 -22.78 10.73 -13.06
CA LEU A 287 -22.12 11.68 -13.95
C LEU A 287 -21.68 12.95 -13.21
N THR A 288 -22.54 13.55 -12.39
CA THR A 288 -22.15 14.72 -11.56
C THR A 288 -20.95 14.40 -10.66
N ARG A 289 -20.95 13.23 -10.01
CA ARG A 289 -19.82 12.77 -9.19
C ARG A 289 -18.56 12.56 -10.03
N CYS A 290 -18.68 11.93 -11.18
CA CYS A 290 -17.58 11.65 -12.10
C CYS A 290 -16.96 12.93 -12.69
N LEU A 291 -17.76 13.96 -12.98
CA LEU A 291 -17.24 15.25 -13.44
C LEU A 291 -16.37 15.94 -12.39
N ALA A 292 -16.68 15.80 -11.09
CA ALA A 292 -15.80 16.28 -10.02
C ALA A 292 -14.45 15.54 -10.04
N ARG A 293 -14.44 14.22 -10.22
CA ARG A 293 -13.22 13.41 -10.36
C ARG A 293 -12.38 13.83 -11.57
N VAL A 294 -13.00 14.04 -12.73
CA VAL A 294 -12.30 14.52 -13.95
C VAL A 294 -11.70 15.92 -13.73
N HIS A 295 -12.40 16.80 -13.00
CA HIS A 295 -11.88 18.12 -12.65
C HIS A 295 -10.65 18.03 -11.75
N GLU A 296 -10.69 17.16 -10.74
CA GLU A 296 -9.56 16.86 -9.85
C GLU A 296 -8.35 16.34 -10.65
N GLU A 297 -8.52 15.37 -11.55
CA GLU A 297 -7.42 14.85 -12.40
C GLU A 297 -6.74 15.94 -13.25
N ALA A 298 -7.55 16.89 -13.73
CA ALA A 298 -7.08 17.95 -14.62
C ALA A 298 -6.38 19.09 -13.86
N THR A 299 -6.85 19.43 -12.66
CA THR A 299 -6.49 20.70 -11.99
C THR A 299 -5.75 20.51 -10.68
N GLY A 300 -5.94 19.38 -10.00
CA GLY A 300 -5.49 19.18 -8.63
C GLY A 300 -6.22 20.07 -7.62
N ASP A 301 -7.40 20.59 -7.97
CA ASP A 301 -8.26 21.35 -7.06
C ASP A 301 -9.04 20.38 -6.16
N TYR A 302 -8.82 20.50 -4.85
CA TYR A 302 -9.37 19.61 -3.85
C TYR A 302 -9.81 20.38 -2.61
N ASP A 303 -10.97 20.03 -2.08
CA ASP A 303 -11.36 20.42 -0.71
C ASP A 303 -10.74 19.45 0.30
N PHE A 304 -9.44 19.62 0.59
CA PHE A 304 -8.72 18.77 1.53
C PHE A 304 -9.33 18.77 2.94
N ALA A 305 -9.94 19.88 3.36
CA ALA A 305 -10.59 19.98 4.65
C ALA A 305 -11.85 19.10 4.71
N ALA A 306 -12.68 19.12 3.66
CA ALA A 306 -13.83 18.21 3.55
C ALA A 306 -13.40 16.74 3.44
N MET A 307 -12.31 16.45 2.71
CA MET A 307 -11.74 15.10 2.66
C MET A 307 -11.35 14.61 4.05
N ALA A 308 -10.59 15.41 4.80
CA ALA A 308 -10.18 15.08 6.17
C ALA A 308 -11.39 14.89 7.10
N ALA A 309 -12.43 15.73 6.96
CA ALA A 309 -13.65 15.62 7.74
C ALA A 309 -14.50 14.37 7.41
N SER A 310 -14.33 13.78 6.21
CA SER A 310 -15.04 12.57 5.78
C SER A 310 -14.49 11.27 6.37
N LEU A 311 -13.30 11.33 6.95
CA LEU A 311 -12.59 10.17 7.49
C LEU A 311 -13.21 9.69 8.82
N SER A 312 -13.14 8.40 9.05
CA SER A 312 -13.43 7.80 10.35
C SER A 312 -12.55 6.57 10.60
N PRO A 313 -12.45 6.06 11.83
CA PRO A 313 -11.68 4.84 12.12
C PRO A 313 -12.12 3.60 11.31
N THR A 314 -13.32 3.61 10.72
CA THR A 314 -13.87 2.53 9.89
C THR A 314 -14.00 2.91 8.41
N ASN A 315 -13.71 4.17 8.04
CA ASN A 315 -13.71 4.64 6.66
C ASN A 315 -12.44 5.46 6.38
N VAL A 316 -11.47 4.78 5.76
CA VAL A 316 -10.21 5.40 5.34
C VAL A 316 -10.23 5.86 3.88
N HIS A 317 -11.28 5.54 3.13
CA HIS A 317 -11.35 5.80 1.70
C HIS A 317 -12.04 7.12 1.39
N VAL A 318 -11.34 7.98 0.67
CA VAL A 318 -11.86 9.26 0.18
C VAL A 318 -12.31 9.10 -1.27
N ASP A 319 -13.50 9.61 -1.59
CA ASP A 319 -13.96 9.66 -2.98
C ASP A 319 -13.29 10.86 -3.67
N CYS A 320 -12.16 10.64 -4.33
CA CYS A 320 -11.37 11.62 -5.09
C CYS A 320 -10.60 10.94 -6.23
N ALA A 321 -10.09 11.72 -7.18
CA ALA A 321 -9.20 11.26 -8.23
C ALA A 321 -7.74 11.65 -7.97
N SER A 322 -6.82 11.01 -8.66
CA SER A 322 -5.38 11.35 -8.63
C SER A 322 -5.08 12.51 -9.57
N PHE A 323 -4.24 13.45 -9.13
CA PHE A 323 -3.68 14.53 -9.94
C PHE A 323 -2.17 14.29 -10.10
N LEU A 324 -1.75 13.85 -11.29
CA LEU A 324 -0.37 13.40 -11.54
C LEU A 324 0.39 14.23 -12.60
N SER A 325 -0.28 15.16 -13.28
CA SER A 325 0.18 15.82 -14.52
C SER A 325 1.44 16.70 -14.36
N ASN A 326 1.73 17.16 -13.14
CA ASN A 326 2.97 17.89 -12.80
C ASN A 326 4.21 16.98 -12.75
N THR A 327 4.06 15.67 -13.01
CA THR A 327 5.13 14.70 -12.86
C THR A 327 5.13 13.66 -13.99
N ARG A 328 6.29 13.03 -14.20
CA ARG A 328 6.44 11.90 -15.12
C ARG A 328 7.46 10.90 -14.55
N VAL A 329 7.29 9.63 -14.88
CA VAL A 329 8.30 8.60 -14.62
C VAL A 329 9.36 8.66 -15.73
N ALA A 330 10.63 8.60 -15.34
CA ALA A 330 11.76 8.46 -16.27
C ALA A 330 12.93 7.74 -15.60
N GLU A 331 13.96 7.39 -16.36
CA GLU A 331 15.19 6.81 -15.79
C GLU A 331 15.95 7.84 -14.94
N SER A 332 16.36 7.43 -13.74
CA SER A 332 17.16 8.22 -12.80
C SER A 332 18.64 7.89 -12.95
N THR A 333 19.48 8.91 -12.87
CA THR A 333 20.94 8.74 -12.80
C THR A 333 21.40 8.16 -11.45
N LEU A 334 20.52 8.13 -10.44
CA LEU A 334 20.83 7.64 -9.10
C LEU A 334 20.34 6.20 -8.93
N HIS A 335 19.04 5.95 -9.16
CA HIS A 335 18.40 4.67 -8.83
C HIS A 335 17.28 4.32 -9.82
N GLY A 336 17.55 3.43 -10.79
CA GLY A 336 16.52 2.84 -11.66
C GLY A 336 15.60 3.87 -12.29
N ASN A 337 14.29 3.74 -12.10
CA ASN A 337 13.33 4.78 -12.48
C ASN A 337 13.11 5.77 -11.31
N GLY A 338 12.83 7.02 -11.66
CA GLY A 338 12.49 8.12 -10.75
C GLY A 338 11.24 8.89 -11.21
N LEU A 339 10.70 9.73 -10.32
CA LEU A 339 9.71 10.75 -10.70
C LEU A 339 10.41 12.07 -10.97
N PHE A 340 9.95 12.79 -11.99
CA PHE A 340 10.51 14.06 -12.43
C PHE A 340 9.42 15.10 -12.60
N ALA A 341 9.71 16.36 -12.27
CA ALA A 341 8.80 17.47 -12.51
C ALA A 341 8.60 17.71 -14.02
N THR A 342 7.38 18.00 -14.45
CA THR A 342 7.08 18.34 -15.87
C THR A 342 7.05 19.84 -16.13
N ARG A 343 7.08 20.64 -15.07
CA ARG A 343 7.12 22.11 -15.09
C ARG A 343 7.90 22.62 -13.88
N ASP A 344 8.19 23.91 -13.87
CA ASP A 344 8.72 24.57 -12.67
C ASP A 344 7.66 24.59 -11.57
N LEU A 345 8.08 24.27 -10.35
CA LEU A 345 7.25 24.26 -9.14
C LEU A 345 7.86 25.21 -8.12
N ARG A 346 7.03 26.03 -7.49
CA ARG A 346 7.44 26.83 -6.33
C ARG A 346 7.35 25.99 -5.06
N ALA A 347 8.04 26.40 -4.00
CA ALA A 347 7.78 25.83 -2.69
C ALA A 347 6.28 25.96 -2.35
N GLY A 348 5.69 24.91 -1.79
CA GLY A 348 4.26 24.86 -1.47
C GLY A 348 3.36 24.37 -2.60
N ASP A 349 3.82 24.40 -3.86
CA ASP A 349 3.04 23.89 -4.98
C ASP A 349 2.71 22.41 -4.77
N LEU A 350 1.51 22.03 -5.21
CA LEU A 350 1.10 20.64 -5.28
C LEU A 350 1.92 19.93 -6.37
N VAL A 351 2.75 18.97 -5.95
CA VAL A 351 3.56 18.15 -6.86
C VAL A 351 2.65 17.09 -7.47
N PHE A 352 1.93 16.34 -6.65
CA PHE A 352 0.83 15.48 -7.07
C PHE A 352 -0.05 15.11 -5.87
N THR A 353 -1.26 14.64 -6.18
CA THR A 353 -2.13 13.94 -5.25
C THR A 353 -2.42 12.57 -5.84
N GLU A 354 -2.30 11.50 -5.06
CA GLU A 354 -2.56 10.14 -5.53
C GLU A 354 -3.52 9.42 -4.59
N LYS A 355 -4.61 8.88 -5.16
CA LYS A 355 -5.45 7.90 -4.48
C LYS A 355 -4.79 6.52 -4.53
N ALA A 356 -4.80 5.82 -3.40
CA ALA A 356 -4.18 4.49 -3.29
C ALA A 356 -4.76 3.53 -4.33
N THR A 357 -3.88 2.80 -5.01
CA THR A 357 -4.30 1.66 -5.84
C THR A 357 -4.81 0.54 -4.96
N PHE A 358 -4.12 0.29 -3.83
CA PHE A 358 -4.54 -0.69 -2.84
C PHE A 358 -4.40 -0.14 -1.43
N MET A 359 -5.48 -0.18 -0.65
CA MET A 359 -5.46 0.06 0.78
C MET A 359 -6.59 -0.73 1.43
N PRO A 360 -6.33 -1.54 2.48
CA PRO A 360 -7.39 -2.23 3.19
C PRO A 360 -8.28 -1.26 4.00
N ASN A 361 -9.59 -1.50 4.02
CA ASN A 361 -10.57 -0.69 4.74
C ASN A 361 -10.34 -0.64 6.27
N GLN A 362 -9.73 -1.69 6.84
CA GLN A 362 -9.63 -1.86 8.29
C GLN A 362 -8.26 -1.46 8.84
N TYR A 363 -8.31 -0.60 9.85
CA TYR A 363 -7.16 -0.14 10.62
C TYR A 363 -6.80 -1.14 11.74
N GLU A 364 -6.16 -2.25 11.37
CA GLU A 364 -5.59 -3.20 12.34
C GLU A 364 -4.07 -3.27 12.17
N PRO A 365 -3.29 -2.45 12.90
CA PRO A 365 -1.84 -2.35 12.72
C PRO A 365 -1.09 -3.68 12.86
N ALA A 366 -1.61 -4.60 13.70
CA ALA A 366 -1.06 -5.94 13.88
C ALA A 366 -1.19 -6.83 12.61
N ARG A 367 -2.11 -6.49 11.69
CA ARG A 367 -2.39 -7.26 10.47
C ARG A 367 -2.31 -6.44 9.19
N ALA A 368 -2.02 -5.14 9.26
CA ALA A 368 -2.02 -4.22 8.11
C ALA A 368 -1.15 -4.72 6.94
N SER A 369 -0.02 -5.39 7.23
CA SER A 369 0.85 -5.97 6.20
C SER A 369 0.22 -7.17 5.48
N ALA A 370 -0.42 -8.06 6.23
CA ALA A 370 -1.08 -9.24 5.69
C ALA A 370 -2.37 -8.86 4.95
N ALA A 371 -3.11 -7.87 5.46
CA ALA A 371 -4.29 -7.32 4.82
C ALA A 371 -3.94 -6.68 3.47
N LEU A 372 -2.91 -5.83 3.40
CA LEU A 372 -2.47 -5.23 2.14
C LEU A 372 -2.03 -6.31 1.13
N TYR A 373 -1.26 -7.31 1.58
CA TYR A 373 -0.87 -8.44 0.74
C TYR A 373 -2.09 -9.16 0.15
N ALA A 374 -3.09 -9.51 0.98
CA ALA A 374 -4.32 -10.14 0.51
C ALA A 374 -5.08 -9.24 -0.48
N THR A 375 -5.23 -7.95 -0.17
CA THR A 375 -5.88 -6.97 -1.05
C THR A 375 -5.20 -6.91 -2.41
N MET A 376 -3.87 -6.84 -2.46
CA MET A 376 -3.11 -6.84 -3.72
C MET A 376 -3.41 -8.10 -4.54
N VAL A 377 -3.24 -9.29 -3.94
CA VAL A 377 -3.45 -10.56 -4.64
C VAL A 377 -4.88 -10.68 -5.17
N HIS A 378 -5.87 -10.38 -4.32
CA HIS A 378 -7.28 -10.48 -4.69
C HIS A 378 -7.67 -9.49 -5.77
N GLN A 379 -7.24 -8.22 -5.67
CA GLN A 379 -7.59 -7.21 -6.65
C GLN A 379 -6.94 -7.43 -8.01
N LEU A 380 -5.69 -7.93 -8.05
CA LEU A 380 -5.05 -8.30 -9.32
C LEU A 380 -5.70 -9.53 -9.97
N TYR A 381 -6.24 -10.44 -9.18
CA TYR A 381 -7.00 -11.59 -9.68
C TYR A 381 -8.39 -11.17 -10.20
N ASP A 382 -9.11 -10.36 -9.42
CA ASP A 382 -10.48 -9.92 -9.70
C ASP A 382 -10.55 -8.79 -10.75
N ASN A 383 -9.48 -7.99 -10.89
CA ASN A 383 -9.35 -6.85 -11.81
C ASN A 383 -7.97 -6.87 -12.53
N PRO A 384 -7.79 -7.76 -13.53
CA PRO A 384 -6.54 -7.89 -14.29
C PRO A 384 -6.01 -6.59 -14.92
N SER A 385 -6.86 -5.60 -15.22
CA SER A 385 -6.42 -4.32 -15.81
C SER A 385 -5.45 -3.56 -14.90
N LEU A 386 -5.51 -3.78 -13.58
CA LEU A 386 -4.60 -3.19 -12.61
C LEU A 386 -3.16 -3.72 -12.73
N ALA A 387 -2.95 -4.87 -13.39
CA ALA A 387 -1.63 -5.46 -13.57
C ALA A 387 -0.66 -4.54 -14.33
N ALA A 388 -1.16 -3.79 -15.31
CA ALA A 388 -0.36 -2.93 -16.17
C ALA A 388 0.37 -1.82 -15.40
N SER A 389 -0.21 -1.32 -14.30
CA SER A 389 0.41 -0.28 -13.46
C SER A 389 1.23 -0.89 -12.32
N VAL A 390 0.80 -2.02 -11.77
CA VAL A 390 1.41 -2.60 -10.56
C VAL A 390 2.64 -3.45 -10.87
N LEU A 391 2.55 -4.34 -11.87
CA LEU A 391 3.63 -5.29 -12.15
C LEU A 391 4.95 -4.61 -12.57
N PRO A 392 4.98 -3.45 -13.25
CA PRO A 392 6.24 -2.77 -13.55
C PRO A 392 7.05 -2.28 -12.33
N LEU A 393 6.46 -2.27 -11.13
CA LEU A 393 7.17 -1.87 -9.91
C LEU A 393 8.30 -2.85 -9.55
N TYR A 394 9.32 -2.32 -8.88
CA TYR A 394 10.48 -3.10 -8.45
C TYR A 394 10.10 -4.09 -7.33
N ASP A 395 10.43 -5.37 -7.49
CA ASP A 395 10.05 -6.42 -6.55
C ASP A 395 11.20 -6.93 -5.67
N GLY A 396 12.36 -6.26 -5.71
CA GLY A 396 13.58 -6.71 -5.06
C GLY A 396 14.55 -7.46 -5.97
N GLY A 397 14.33 -7.44 -7.29
CA GLY A 397 15.22 -8.08 -8.27
C GLY A 397 14.92 -9.58 -8.41
N GLN A 398 13.64 -9.95 -8.31
CA GLN A 398 13.23 -11.33 -8.44
C GLN A 398 13.19 -11.73 -9.91
N GLU A 399 13.57 -12.99 -10.19
CA GLU A 399 13.34 -13.58 -11.50
C GLU A 399 11.84 -13.71 -11.74
N ARG A 400 11.40 -13.25 -12.92
CA ARG A 400 9.99 -13.27 -13.33
C ARG A 400 9.82 -14.20 -14.51
N SER A 401 8.65 -14.81 -14.60
CA SER A 401 8.28 -15.61 -15.77
C SER A 401 8.04 -14.74 -17.01
N GLY A 402 7.68 -13.46 -16.81
CA GLY A 402 7.26 -12.55 -17.88
C GLY A 402 5.81 -12.79 -18.33
N ALA A 403 5.11 -13.75 -17.72
CA ALA A 403 3.72 -14.05 -18.00
C ALA A 403 2.78 -13.57 -16.87
N GLU A 404 3.30 -12.89 -15.85
CA GLU A 404 2.46 -12.31 -14.79
C GLU A 404 1.42 -11.36 -15.38
N GLY A 405 0.15 -11.54 -15.01
CA GLY A 405 -0.98 -10.79 -15.57
C GLY A 405 -1.55 -11.33 -16.89
N ALA A 406 -0.87 -12.25 -17.58
CA ALA A 406 -1.42 -12.91 -18.76
C ALA A 406 -2.63 -13.78 -18.38
N VAL A 407 -3.66 -13.82 -19.23
CA VAL A 407 -4.85 -14.65 -18.99
C VAL A 407 -4.59 -16.06 -19.53
N VAL A 408 -4.67 -17.05 -18.65
CA VAL A 408 -4.51 -18.48 -18.97
C VAL A 408 -5.66 -19.24 -18.33
N ASP A 409 -6.35 -20.09 -19.10
CA ASP A 409 -7.56 -20.79 -18.65
C ASP A 409 -8.65 -19.86 -18.10
N GLY A 410 -8.75 -18.64 -18.66
CA GLY A 410 -9.76 -17.64 -18.29
C GLY A 410 -9.47 -16.86 -17.01
N VAL A 411 -8.29 -17.02 -16.39
CA VAL A 411 -7.88 -16.30 -15.18
C VAL A 411 -6.50 -15.65 -15.37
N PRO A 412 -6.21 -14.50 -14.75
CA PRO A 412 -4.88 -13.89 -14.81
C PRO A 412 -3.85 -14.74 -14.05
N VAL A 413 -2.64 -14.87 -14.56
CA VAL A 413 -1.50 -15.46 -13.84
C VAL A 413 -1.11 -14.51 -12.71
N VAL A 414 -1.21 -15.00 -11.46
CA VAL A 414 -0.92 -14.20 -10.25
C VAL A 414 0.19 -14.87 -9.46
N ASP A 415 1.39 -14.31 -9.57
CA ASP A 415 2.54 -14.74 -8.78
C ASP A 415 2.59 -14.03 -7.41
N VAL A 416 2.31 -14.77 -6.34
CA VAL A 416 2.24 -14.21 -4.98
C VAL A 416 3.60 -13.79 -4.43
N PHE A 417 4.70 -14.37 -4.91
CA PHE A 417 6.05 -14.01 -4.48
C PHE A 417 6.52 -12.72 -5.16
N VAL A 418 6.16 -12.51 -6.43
CA VAL A 418 6.37 -11.24 -7.13
C VAL A 418 5.60 -10.13 -6.41
N LEU A 419 4.31 -10.35 -6.11
CA LEU A 419 3.50 -9.34 -5.41
C LEU A 419 3.99 -9.05 -3.99
N GLU A 420 4.43 -10.05 -3.25
CA GLU A 420 5.04 -9.83 -1.93
C GLU A 420 6.36 -9.04 -2.05
N GLY A 421 7.16 -9.31 -3.08
CA GLY A 421 8.33 -8.50 -3.43
C GLY A 421 7.97 -7.03 -3.63
N ILE A 422 7.02 -6.77 -4.54
CA ILE A 422 6.52 -5.42 -4.82
C ILE A 422 6.02 -4.76 -3.53
N ARG A 423 5.21 -5.46 -2.73
CA ARG A 423 4.69 -4.93 -1.47
C ARG A 423 5.81 -4.53 -0.51
N THR A 424 6.83 -5.38 -0.32
CA THR A 424 7.92 -5.09 0.63
C THR A 424 8.79 -3.91 0.22
N LYS A 425 8.88 -3.60 -1.07
CA LYS A 425 9.73 -2.53 -1.60
C LYS A 425 9.00 -1.21 -1.84
N ASN A 426 7.69 -1.26 -2.10
CA ASN A 426 6.94 -0.10 -2.61
C ASN A 426 5.79 0.37 -1.72
N CYS A 427 5.38 -0.41 -0.70
CA CYS A 427 4.25 0.00 0.15
C CYS A 427 4.61 1.12 1.13
N PHE A 428 3.62 1.92 1.49
CA PHE A 428 3.74 3.01 2.44
C PHE A 428 2.98 2.69 3.73
N SER A 429 3.56 3.06 4.87
CA SER A 429 2.82 3.17 6.12
C SER A 429 2.14 4.54 6.16
N SER A 430 0.82 4.54 6.28
CA SER A 430 0.00 5.75 6.26
C SER A 430 -0.78 5.90 7.59
N PRO A 431 -0.72 7.07 8.25
CA PRO A 431 -1.67 7.40 9.31
C PRO A 431 -3.06 7.66 8.71
N LEU A 432 -4.10 7.69 9.56
CA LEU A 432 -5.43 8.09 9.07
C LEU A 432 -5.40 9.54 8.55
N LEU A 433 -4.72 10.43 9.28
CA LEU A 433 -4.54 11.81 8.90
C LEU A 433 -3.19 12.30 9.40
N THR A 434 -2.33 12.80 8.52
CA THR A 434 -1.00 13.31 8.93
C THR A 434 -1.11 14.46 9.93
N LEU A 435 -2.18 15.27 9.86
CA LEU A 435 -2.45 16.34 10.82
C LEU A 435 -2.45 15.83 12.27
N ASP A 436 -3.09 14.69 12.53
CA ASP A 436 -3.18 14.14 13.88
C ASP A 436 -1.84 13.58 14.37
N ASP A 437 -1.00 13.07 13.47
CA ASP A 437 0.35 12.60 13.80
C ASP A 437 1.31 13.73 14.19
N THR A 438 0.96 14.98 13.92
CA THR A 438 1.77 16.14 14.37
C THR A 438 1.59 16.45 15.86
N LYS A 439 0.52 15.94 16.48
CA LYS A 439 0.18 16.19 17.88
C LYS A 439 1.08 15.40 18.83
N PRO A 440 1.54 15.98 19.95
CA PRO A 440 2.44 15.30 20.90
C PRO A 440 1.85 14.05 21.57
N SER A 441 0.52 13.97 21.64
CA SER A 441 -0.25 12.96 22.39
C SER A 441 -0.61 11.71 21.57
N THR A 442 -0.36 11.70 20.25
CA THR A 442 -0.77 10.61 19.36
C THR A 442 0.06 9.35 19.64
N PRO A 443 -0.56 8.22 20.06
CA PRO A 443 0.16 6.99 20.36
C PRO A 443 0.85 6.44 19.10
N ALA A 444 2.14 6.11 19.20
CA ALA A 444 2.84 5.39 18.15
C ALA A 444 2.19 4.02 17.92
N GLY A 445 2.02 3.60 16.66
CA GLY A 445 1.64 2.22 16.31
C GLY A 445 0.25 2.04 15.71
N ARG A 446 -0.26 3.07 15.05
CA ARG A 446 -1.57 3.08 14.40
C ARG A 446 -1.35 3.55 12.95
N MET A 447 -0.91 2.65 12.07
CA MET A 447 -0.70 2.98 10.65
C MET A 447 -1.30 1.86 9.79
N ALA A 448 -2.12 2.27 8.82
CA ALA A 448 -2.51 1.39 7.73
C ALA A 448 -1.31 1.23 6.76
N LYS A 449 -1.42 0.26 5.85
CA LYS A 449 -0.48 0.11 4.75
C LYS A 449 -1.23 0.16 3.44
N GLY A 450 -0.67 0.87 2.47
CA GLY A 450 -1.22 0.94 1.12
C GLY A 450 -0.12 0.94 0.06
N LEU A 451 -0.55 0.79 -1.19
CA LEU A 451 0.28 0.95 -2.38
C LEU A 451 -0.26 2.12 -3.20
N TRP A 452 0.63 3.06 -3.47
CA TRP A 452 0.44 4.23 -4.33
C TRP A 452 1.48 4.11 -5.44
N VAL A 453 1.07 3.50 -6.56
CA VAL A 453 1.97 3.07 -7.64
C VAL A 453 2.81 4.25 -8.15
N HIS A 454 2.20 5.41 -8.36
CA HIS A 454 2.90 6.56 -8.90
C HIS A 454 3.93 7.10 -7.90
N ALA A 455 3.54 7.27 -6.64
CA ALA A 455 4.42 7.69 -5.56
C ALA A 455 5.58 6.71 -5.30
N SER A 456 5.39 5.40 -5.57
CA SER A 456 6.43 4.38 -5.43
C SER A 456 7.63 4.60 -6.37
N TYR A 457 7.45 5.33 -7.49
CA TYR A 457 8.57 5.70 -8.37
C TYR A 457 9.43 6.84 -7.81
N MET A 458 9.03 7.51 -6.73
CA MET A 458 9.85 8.57 -6.15
C MET A 458 11.02 8.01 -5.35
N ASN A 459 12.23 8.38 -5.73
CA ASN A 459 13.45 7.93 -5.09
C ASN A 459 13.69 8.56 -3.71
N HIS A 460 14.56 7.92 -2.93
CA HIS A 460 14.94 8.42 -1.62
C HIS A 460 15.99 9.54 -1.70
N SER A 461 15.77 10.62 -0.94
CA SER A 461 16.83 11.53 -0.49
C SER A 461 16.70 11.77 1.01
N CYS A 462 17.83 11.85 1.72
CA CYS A 462 17.84 12.28 3.13
C CYS A 462 17.52 13.78 3.29
N VAL A 463 17.54 14.52 2.19
CA VAL A 463 17.19 15.94 2.08
C VAL A 463 16.25 16.11 0.88
N PRO A 464 15.00 15.62 0.99
CA PRO A 464 14.09 15.59 -0.14
C PRO A 464 13.61 16.99 -0.54
N ASN A 465 13.36 17.19 -1.83
CA ASN A 465 12.76 18.42 -2.37
C ASN A 465 11.22 18.38 -2.33
N THR A 466 10.63 17.27 -1.88
CA THR A 466 9.19 17.16 -1.61
C THR A 466 8.92 16.67 -0.19
N ASN A 467 7.72 16.93 0.30
CA ASN A 467 7.22 16.32 1.52
C ASN A 467 5.84 15.71 1.28
N ARG A 468 5.59 14.55 1.90
CA ARG A 468 4.34 13.81 1.76
C ARG A 468 3.48 13.91 3.01
N ALA A 469 2.17 13.92 2.80
CA ALA A 469 1.16 13.79 3.83
C ALA A 469 0.05 12.84 3.35
N PHE A 470 -0.79 12.40 4.29
CA PHE A 470 -1.88 11.48 4.06
C PHE A 470 -3.20 12.01 4.59
N ILE A 471 -4.26 11.78 3.81
CA ILE A 471 -5.66 11.97 4.16
C ILE A 471 -6.37 10.66 3.80
N GLY A 472 -6.43 9.72 4.75
CA GLY A 472 -6.93 8.37 4.51
C GLY A 472 -6.08 7.62 3.47
N ASP A 473 -6.71 7.25 2.36
CA ASP A 473 -6.09 6.59 1.21
C ASP A 473 -5.53 7.55 0.16
N VAL A 474 -5.47 8.85 0.46
CA VAL A 474 -4.93 9.88 -0.42
C VAL A 474 -3.56 10.32 0.06
N LEU A 475 -2.56 10.23 -0.82
CA LEU A 475 -1.21 10.77 -0.60
C LEU A 475 -1.13 12.15 -1.27
N VAL A 476 -0.74 13.16 -0.51
CA VAL A 476 -0.52 14.53 -1.00
C VAL A 476 0.97 14.85 -0.93
N SER A 477 1.57 15.25 -2.05
CA SER A 477 2.99 15.62 -2.12
C SER A 477 3.15 17.09 -2.49
N ARG A 478 3.96 17.83 -1.72
CA ARG A 478 4.24 19.25 -1.95
C ARG A 478 5.72 19.54 -2.04
N ALA A 479 6.09 20.53 -2.86
CA ALA A 479 7.46 20.98 -3.02
C ALA A 479 7.92 21.73 -1.76
N THR A 480 9.10 21.40 -1.24
CA THR A 480 9.66 22.04 -0.02
C THR A 480 10.57 23.23 -0.34
N ARG A 481 10.96 23.36 -1.60
CA ARG A 481 11.73 24.46 -2.20
C ARG A 481 11.29 24.61 -3.66
N PRO A 482 11.77 25.61 -4.42
CA PRO A 482 11.54 25.64 -5.85
C PRO A 482 12.23 24.44 -6.54
N ILE A 483 11.55 23.85 -7.53
CA ILE A 483 11.98 22.67 -8.29
C ILE A 483 11.86 23.00 -9.77
N ALA A 484 12.93 22.80 -10.54
CA ALA A 484 12.91 23.09 -11.97
C ALA A 484 12.20 21.99 -12.78
N ALA A 485 11.65 22.33 -13.94
CA ALA A 485 11.16 21.35 -14.90
C ALA A 485 12.27 20.34 -15.28
N GLY A 486 11.95 19.05 -15.24
CA GLY A 486 12.89 17.98 -15.49
C GLY A 486 13.80 17.63 -14.32
N GLU A 487 13.70 18.30 -13.17
CA GLU A 487 14.40 17.91 -11.94
C GLU A 487 13.76 16.66 -11.33
N GLU A 488 14.59 15.75 -10.80
CA GLU A 488 14.11 14.56 -10.09
C GLU A 488 13.47 14.94 -8.75
N LEU A 489 12.36 14.29 -8.44
CA LEU A 489 11.59 14.45 -7.21
C LEU A 489 12.01 13.37 -6.22
N PHE A 490 12.21 13.78 -4.97
CA PHE A 490 12.67 12.89 -3.91
C PHE A 490 11.78 12.98 -2.67
N GLN A 491 11.69 11.86 -1.95
CA GLN A 491 11.05 11.78 -0.64
C GLN A 491 11.94 11.09 0.40
N SER A 492 11.62 11.25 1.68
CA SER A 492 12.28 10.45 2.73
C SER A 492 11.52 9.15 2.95
N TYR A 493 12.11 7.97 2.67
CA TYR A 493 11.43 6.68 2.90
C TYR A 493 11.13 6.45 4.37
N VAL A 494 12.07 6.82 5.23
CA VAL A 494 12.01 6.67 6.69
C VAL A 494 12.59 7.92 7.36
N PRO A 495 12.28 8.16 8.65
CA PRO A 495 12.90 9.26 9.39
C PRO A 495 14.44 9.19 9.36
N VAL A 496 15.06 10.27 8.95
CA VAL A 496 16.51 10.38 8.71
C VAL A 496 17.29 10.31 10.03
N LYS A 497 18.24 9.37 10.15
CA LYS A 497 19.09 9.23 11.35
C LYS A 497 20.29 10.18 11.31
N ALA A 498 20.76 10.65 12.46
CA ALA A 498 21.85 11.60 12.51
C ALA A 498 23.20 11.01 12.06
N LEU A 499 23.46 9.73 12.37
CA LEU A 499 24.74 9.07 12.06
C LEU A 499 24.72 8.41 10.66
N PRO A 500 25.72 8.67 9.80
CA PRO A 500 25.77 8.12 8.45
C PRO A 500 25.77 6.60 8.39
N GLU A 501 26.55 5.95 9.26
CA GLU A 501 26.65 4.48 9.33
C GLU A 501 25.29 3.83 9.62
N THR A 502 24.53 4.40 10.55
CA THR A 502 23.19 3.93 10.91
C THR A 502 22.19 4.15 9.77
N ARG A 503 22.24 5.32 9.12
CA ARG A 503 21.39 5.60 7.95
C ARG A 503 21.67 4.63 6.80
N GLN A 504 22.93 4.48 6.41
CA GLN A 504 23.30 3.64 5.27
C GLN A 504 23.04 2.15 5.53
N ALA A 505 23.20 1.66 6.77
CA ALA A 505 22.78 0.31 7.12
C ALA A 505 21.27 0.12 6.92
N GLN A 506 20.45 1.08 7.36
CA GLN A 506 19.00 1.02 7.21
C GLN A 506 18.55 0.90 5.74
N TYR A 507 19.16 1.67 4.83
CA TYR A 507 18.80 1.63 3.41
C TYR A 507 19.27 0.35 2.71
N ARG A 508 20.47 -0.13 3.05
CA ARG A 508 21.00 -1.40 2.52
C ARG A 508 20.16 -2.59 2.98
N GLU A 509 19.77 -2.65 4.25
CA GLU A 509 19.00 -3.77 4.80
C GLU A 509 17.57 -3.81 4.27
N ALA A 510 16.88 -2.66 4.21
CA ALA A 510 15.46 -2.63 3.83
C ALA A 510 15.24 -2.58 2.31
N TRP A 511 16.06 -1.83 1.56
CA TRP A 511 15.88 -1.63 0.11
C TRP A 511 17.02 -2.16 -0.76
N GLY A 512 18.22 -2.37 -0.20
CA GLY A 512 19.36 -2.91 -0.96
C GLY A 512 20.17 -1.87 -1.72
N PHE A 513 20.09 -0.58 -1.35
CA PHE A 513 20.88 0.49 -1.97
C PHE A 513 21.71 1.29 -0.96
N GLU A 514 22.71 2.00 -1.47
CA GLU A 514 23.45 3.04 -0.73
C GLU A 514 22.98 4.42 -1.18
N CYS A 515 22.55 5.26 -0.23
CA CYS A 515 22.07 6.59 -0.52
C CYS A 515 23.23 7.50 -0.94
N ARG A 516 23.10 8.17 -2.10
CA ARG A 516 24.07 9.13 -2.67
C ARG A 516 23.53 10.57 -2.75
N CYS A 517 22.53 10.90 -1.94
CA CYS A 517 22.01 12.27 -1.88
C CYS A 517 23.08 13.28 -1.41
N PRO A 518 22.89 14.60 -1.61
CA PRO A 518 23.87 15.62 -1.23
C PRO A 518 24.34 15.54 0.22
N LEU A 519 23.45 15.22 1.16
CA LEU A 519 23.82 15.02 2.56
C LEU A 519 24.76 13.81 2.75
N CYS A 520 24.45 12.67 2.11
CA CYS A 520 25.27 11.47 2.25
C CYS A 520 26.63 11.60 1.57
N GLU A 521 26.72 12.29 0.43
CA GLU A 521 28.02 12.58 -0.20
C GLU A 521 28.82 13.63 0.59
N GLY A 522 28.16 14.65 1.15
CA GLY A 522 28.81 15.58 2.08
C GLY A 522 29.38 14.86 3.31
N ASP A 523 28.61 13.97 3.92
CA ASP A 523 29.06 13.17 5.06
C ASP A 523 30.26 12.26 4.71
N ARG A 524 30.36 11.77 3.46
CA ARG A 524 31.51 11.00 2.95
C ARG A 524 32.77 11.84 2.77
N ALA A 525 32.63 13.14 2.49
CA ALA A 525 33.76 14.06 2.34
C ALA A 525 34.44 14.38 3.68
N SER A 526 33.73 14.24 4.81
CA SER A 526 34.33 14.41 6.15
C SER A 526 35.24 13.23 6.53
N PRO A 527 36.44 13.47 7.10
CA PRO A 527 37.34 12.40 7.54
C PRO A 527 36.76 11.47 8.62
N ALA A 528 37.12 10.18 8.58
CA ALA A 528 36.68 9.20 9.58
C ALA A 528 37.04 9.59 11.02
N ALA A 529 38.21 10.21 11.23
CA ALA A 529 38.62 10.71 12.54
C ALA A 529 37.71 11.84 13.05
N THR A 530 37.22 12.71 12.16
CA THR A 530 36.24 13.75 12.50
C THR A 530 34.92 13.11 12.94
N TRP A 531 34.44 12.10 12.22
CA TRP A 531 33.23 11.36 12.59
C TRP A 531 33.33 10.65 13.95
N ALA A 532 34.47 10.02 14.24
CA ALA A 532 34.72 9.42 15.55
C ALA A 532 34.57 10.46 16.67
N ARG A 533 35.18 11.64 16.50
CA ARG A 533 35.06 12.75 17.46
C ARG A 533 33.62 13.28 17.57
N ARG A 534 32.89 13.41 16.46
CA ARG A 534 31.46 13.81 16.48
C ARG A 534 30.63 12.82 17.30
N LYS A 535 30.87 11.52 17.12
CA LYS A 535 30.16 10.46 17.85
C LYS A 535 30.42 10.50 19.36
N ASP A 536 31.67 10.76 19.77
CA ASP A 536 32.03 10.91 21.18
C ASP A 536 31.34 12.12 21.83
N VAL A 537 31.37 13.27 21.16
CA VAL A 537 30.73 14.50 21.65
C VAL A 537 29.21 14.33 21.68
N LEU A 538 28.60 13.77 20.63
CA LEU A 538 27.16 13.48 20.57
C LEU A 538 26.73 12.55 21.72
N THR A 539 27.48 11.49 21.98
CA THR A 539 27.24 10.57 23.11
C THR A 539 27.26 11.33 24.45
N GLY A 540 28.20 12.27 24.61
CA GLY A 540 28.26 13.16 25.77
C GLY A 540 27.00 14.02 25.93
N ILE A 541 26.50 14.60 24.83
CA ILE A 541 25.27 15.40 24.81
C ILE A 541 24.06 14.54 25.17
N GLU A 542 23.90 13.39 24.53
CA GLU A 542 22.78 12.47 24.75
C GLU A 542 22.71 12.00 26.21
N LYS A 543 23.86 11.67 26.83
CA LYS A 543 23.93 11.33 28.26
C LYS A 543 23.36 12.41 29.18
N VAL A 544 23.60 13.69 28.88
CA VAL A 544 23.06 14.81 29.66
C VAL A 544 21.56 14.95 29.42
N ARG A 545 21.14 14.96 28.15
CA ARG A 545 19.72 15.13 27.74
C ARG A 545 18.82 14.02 28.29
N HIS A 546 19.26 12.77 28.24
CA HIS A 546 18.48 11.64 28.76
C HIS A 546 18.31 11.68 30.27
N LYS A 547 19.33 12.12 31.02
CA LYS A 547 19.28 12.23 32.49
C LYS A 547 18.47 13.42 32.99
N LYS A 548 18.31 14.45 32.16
CA LYS A 548 17.71 15.74 32.54
C LYS A 548 16.73 16.20 31.47
N ARG A 549 15.58 15.52 31.38
CA ARG A 549 14.50 15.93 30.48
C ARG A 549 13.77 17.16 31.05
N PRO A 550 13.31 18.10 30.20
CA PRO A 550 12.28 19.04 30.60
C PRO A 550 11.01 18.25 30.95
N ALA A 551 10.39 18.54 32.10
CA ALA A 551 9.14 17.89 32.49
C ALA A 551 8.00 18.36 31.55
N PRO A 552 7.12 17.46 31.08
CA PRO A 552 5.97 17.86 30.28
C PRO A 552 4.97 18.68 31.13
N GLY A 553 4.40 19.70 30.49
CA GLY A 553 3.61 20.81 31.05
C GLY A 553 2.66 20.53 32.22
N GLY A 554 2.78 21.39 33.23
CA GLY A 554 1.72 21.74 34.17
C GLY A 554 2.10 23.05 34.88
N PRO A 555 1.19 24.02 35.08
CA PRO A 555 1.46 25.18 35.92
C PRO A 555 1.62 24.69 37.36
N GLY A 556 2.87 24.42 37.77
CA GLY A 556 3.23 23.89 39.10
C GLY A 556 4.19 22.70 39.14
N GLY A 557 4.66 22.17 38.01
CA GLY A 557 5.63 21.06 37.98
C GLY A 557 7.09 21.51 38.18
N ASN A 558 7.70 21.20 39.32
CA ASN A 558 9.09 21.54 39.65
C ASN A 558 10.11 20.76 38.80
N GLY A 559 10.71 21.41 37.79
CA GLY A 559 11.94 20.90 37.18
C GLY A 559 12.47 21.68 35.99
N PHE A 560 12.98 22.90 36.21
CA PHE A 560 13.84 23.55 35.21
C PHE A 560 15.05 22.67 34.88
N ILE A 561 15.43 22.56 33.60
CA ILE A 561 16.69 21.90 33.20
C ILE A 561 17.86 22.57 33.94
N PRO A 562 18.69 21.91 34.77
CA PRO A 562 19.70 22.60 35.59
C PRO A 562 20.71 23.42 34.79
N ASP A 563 21.14 24.58 35.31
CA ASP A 563 22.12 25.45 34.62
C ASP A 563 23.45 24.74 34.33
N THR A 564 23.86 23.80 35.18
CA THR A 564 25.04 22.95 34.94
C THR A 564 24.87 22.07 33.71
N ALA A 565 23.67 21.52 33.49
CA ALA A 565 23.34 20.74 32.31
C ALA A 565 23.33 21.63 31.06
N ILE A 566 22.73 22.83 31.13
CA ILE A 566 22.72 23.81 30.02
C ILE A 566 24.14 24.18 29.64
N ARG A 567 24.98 24.61 30.59
CA ARG A 567 26.39 24.97 30.32
C ARG A 567 27.18 23.81 29.71
N THR A 568 26.90 22.59 30.17
CA THR A 568 27.54 21.39 29.61
C THR A 568 27.13 21.15 28.16
N VAL A 569 25.83 21.22 27.85
CA VAL A 569 25.33 21.06 26.49
C VAL A 569 25.78 22.21 25.59
N GLU A 570 25.78 23.46 26.04
CA GLU A 570 26.31 24.60 25.28
C GLU A 570 27.80 24.42 24.94
N ARG A 571 28.61 23.90 25.87
CA ARG A 571 30.03 23.63 25.64
C ARG A 571 30.23 22.50 24.63
N LEU A 572 29.52 21.39 24.80
CA LEU A 572 29.61 20.25 23.89
C LEU A 572 29.06 20.58 22.50
N LEU A 573 28.00 21.41 22.43
CA LEU A 573 27.45 21.89 21.17
C LEU A 573 28.48 22.70 20.39
N ARG A 574 29.19 23.64 21.03
CA ARG A 574 30.27 24.39 20.37
C ARG A 574 31.37 23.46 19.85
N GLN A 575 31.81 22.50 20.66
CA GLN A 575 32.78 21.49 20.21
C GLN A 575 32.26 20.70 19.00
N LEU A 576 30.96 20.40 18.95
CA LEU A 576 30.35 19.69 17.83
C LEU A 576 30.21 20.59 16.60
N GLU A 577 29.91 21.88 16.78
CA GLU A 577 29.88 22.89 15.70
C GLU A 577 31.26 23.03 15.04
N ASP A 578 32.33 23.13 15.83
CA ASP A 578 33.73 23.21 15.35
C ASP A 578 34.16 21.97 14.54
N LEU A 579 33.48 20.84 14.76
CA LEU A 579 33.73 19.60 14.01
C LEU A 579 32.97 19.52 12.68
N HIS A 580 32.12 20.50 12.32
CA HIS A 580 31.43 20.53 11.03
C HIS A 580 32.15 21.48 10.07
N GLU A 581 32.76 20.92 9.03
CA GLU A 581 33.55 21.69 8.07
C GLU A 581 32.65 22.62 7.24
N PRO A 582 32.90 23.95 7.20
CA PRO A 582 32.09 24.87 6.41
C PRO A 582 32.03 24.52 4.93
N ALA A 583 33.14 24.05 4.36
CA ALA A 583 33.21 23.63 2.96
C ALA A 583 32.25 22.47 2.61
N VAL A 584 31.87 21.65 3.60
CA VAL A 584 30.93 20.54 3.44
C VAL A 584 29.52 20.98 3.81
N TYR A 585 29.35 21.58 4.99
CA TYR A 585 28.03 21.80 5.59
C TYR A 585 27.45 23.19 5.35
N ALA A 586 28.06 24.07 4.55
CA ALA A 586 27.55 25.42 4.26
C ALA A 586 26.11 25.44 3.72
N ARG A 587 25.68 24.41 2.98
CA ARG A 587 24.32 24.28 2.43
C ARG A 587 23.62 22.97 2.78
N LEU A 588 24.24 22.16 3.63
CA LEU A 588 23.70 20.87 4.09
C LEU A 588 23.18 20.98 5.53
N PRO A 589 22.20 20.15 5.91
CA PRO A 589 21.83 19.97 7.30
C PRO A 589 22.99 19.40 8.13
N ARG A 590 23.06 19.82 9.39
CA ARG A 590 24.03 19.33 10.39
C ARG A 590 23.29 18.49 11.43
N LEU A 591 22.89 17.28 11.03
CA LEU A 591 21.90 16.49 11.78
C LEU A 591 22.28 16.21 13.24
N THR A 592 23.57 16.04 13.53
CA THR A 592 24.05 15.76 14.90
C THR A 592 23.89 16.95 15.85
N LEU A 593 23.70 18.18 15.34
CA LEU A 593 23.51 19.38 16.14
C LEU A 593 22.03 19.65 16.49
N ILE A 594 21.08 19.11 15.71
CA ILE A 594 19.64 19.45 15.77
C ILE A 594 19.10 19.29 17.19
N PHE A 595 19.17 18.08 17.73
CA PHE A 595 18.54 17.78 19.01
C PHE A 595 19.25 18.43 20.22
N ALA A 596 20.51 18.81 20.07
CA ALA A 596 21.24 19.57 21.07
C ALA A 596 20.77 21.03 21.10
N CYS A 597 20.59 21.65 19.93
CA CYS A 597 20.00 22.97 19.80
C CYS A 597 18.56 23.02 20.29
N ASP A 598 17.73 22.05 19.89
CA ASP A 598 16.33 21.92 20.31
C ASP A 598 16.19 21.88 21.84
N TYR A 599 17.03 21.07 22.50
CA TYR A 599 17.09 21.02 23.96
C TYR A 599 17.46 22.36 24.62
N LEU A 600 18.35 23.15 24.00
CA LEU A 600 18.71 24.48 24.50
C LEU A 600 17.60 25.51 24.27
N VAL A 601 16.88 25.42 23.16
CA VAL A 601 15.67 26.22 22.91
C VAL A 601 14.65 25.97 24.03
N GLU A 602 14.29 24.71 24.29
CA GLU A 602 13.37 24.33 25.37
C GLU A 602 13.86 24.82 26.75
N ALA A 603 15.15 24.63 27.05
CA ALA A 603 15.74 25.00 28.34
C ALA A 603 15.69 26.51 28.63
N HIS A 604 15.92 27.33 27.61
CA HIS A 604 15.90 28.79 27.71
C HIS A 604 14.48 29.36 27.58
N ALA A 605 13.60 28.73 26.81
CA ALA A 605 12.17 29.07 26.75
C ALA A 605 11.51 28.91 28.11
N GLY A 606 11.75 27.78 28.80
CA GLY A 606 11.25 27.57 30.17
C GLY A 606 11.72 28.65 31.16
N ARG A 607 12.89 29.25 30.93
CA ARG A 607 13.45 30.36 31.74
C ARG A 607 13.03 31.75 31.28
N ARG A 608 12.25 31.86 30.22
CA ARG A 608 11.92 33.15 29.58
C ARG A 608 13.17 33.93 29.14
N ASN A 609 14.26 33.24 28.83
CA ASN A 609 15.45 33.87 28.26
C ASN A 609 15.30 33.98 26.74
N HIS A 610 14.45 34.92 26.31
CA HIS A 610 14.03 35.06 24.91
C HIS A 610 15.20 35.35 23.96
N ALA A 611 16.22 36.08 24.39
CA ALA A 611 17.43 36.31 23.58
C ALA A 611 18.19 35.00 23.27
N LYS A 612 18.33 34.12 24.26
CA LYS A 612 18.94 32.79 24.04
C LYS A 612 18.04 31.87 23.21
N VAL A 613 16.72 31.99 23.34
CA VAL A 613 15.75 31.28 22.48
C VAL A 613 15.93 31.68 21.02
N VAL A 614 16.02 32.99 20.72
CA VAL A 614 16.28 33.48 19.35
C VAL A 614 17.58 32.90 18.80
N ARG A 615 18.67 33.02 19.56
CA ARG A 615 19.99 32.51 19.16
C ARG A 615 19.97 31.02 18.81
N PHE A 616 19.44 30.18 19.70
CA PHE A 616 19.43 28.73 19.47
C PHE A 616 18.35 28.28 18.49
N GLY A 617 17.23 29.00 18.39
CA GLY A 617 16.19 28.74 17.40
C GLY A 617 16.67 29.00 15.97
N ARG A 618 17.37 30.12 15.74
CA ARG A 618 18.04 30.39 14.45
C ARG A 618 19.08 29.32 14.11
N LYS A 619 19.92 28.93 15.09
CA LYS A 619 20.87 27.82 14.91
C LYS A 619 20.17 26.50 14.59
N LEU A 620 19.04 26.21 15.22
CA LEU A 620 18.25 25.01 14.95
C LEU A 620 17.76 24.97 13.51
N LEU A 621 17.14 26.06 13.02
CA LEU A 621 16.73 26.19 11.62
C LEU A 621 17.93 26.01 10.66
N ARG A 622 19.06 26.64 10.95
CA ARG A 622 20.28 26.44 10.16
C ARG A 622 20.77 24.99 10.15
N ASN A 623 20.66 24.29 11.28
CA ASN A 623 21.04 22.88 11.39
C ASN A 623 20.12 21.94 10.62
N PHE A 624 18.89 22.35 10.31
CA PHE A 624 18.02 21.70 9.34
C PHE A 624 18.39 22.03 7.88
N GLY A 625 19.42 22.84 7.62
CA GLY A 625 19.90 23.16 6.27
C GLY A 625 19.24 24.39 5.64
N PHE A 626 18.47 25.16 6.41
CA PHE A 626 17.82 26.37 5.93
C PHE A 626 18.78 27.58 5.85
N PRO A 627 18.52 28.55 4.94
CA PRO A 627 19.36 29.73 4.73
C PRO A 627 19.14 30.78 5.85
N VAL A 628 19.64 30.49 7.05
CA VAL A 628 19.58 31.42 8.19
C VAL A 628 20.93 32.10 8.35
N PRO A 629 21.02 33.44 8.25
CA PRO A 629 22.27 34.16 8.45
C PRO A 629 22.70 34.08 9.91
N ASP A 630 24.01 34.08 10.15
CA ASP A 630 24.55 34.15 11.51
C ASP A 630 24.25 35.52 12.13
N GLU A 631 23.96 35.55 13.44
CA GLU A 631 23.66 36.80 14.16
C GLU A 631 24.83 37.80 14.12
N GLU A 632 26.05 37.28 14.00
CA GLU A 632 27.30 38.05 14.03
C GLU A 632 27.59 38.73 12.68
N ASP A 633 26.97 38.28 11.58
CA ASP A 633 27.21 38.79 10.23
C ASP A 633 26.43 40.08 9.93
N GLY A 634 25.50 40.48 10.79
CA GLY A 634 24.68 41.70 10.62
C GLY A 634 23.72 41.68 9.42
N ALA A 635 23.61 40.55 8.72
CA ALA A 635 22.73 40.40 7.57
C ALA A 635 21.24 40.41 7.96
N GLU A 636 20.41 41.00 7.11
CA GLU A 636 18.96 41.06 7.30
C GLU A 636 18.36 39.63 7.31
N TRP A 637 17.50 39.35 8.29
CA TRP A 637 16.87 38.05 8.49
C TRP A 637 15.37 38.15 8.19
N ASP A 638 14.92 37.43 7.16
CA ASP A 638 13.49 37.24 6.88
C ASP A 638 13.12 35.75 6.96
N PRO A 639 12.37 35.33 8.00
CA PRO A 639 11.88 33.96 8.13
C PRO A 639 11.09 33.43 6.92
N ARG A 640 10.48 34.30 6.11
CA ARG A 640 9.72 33.89 4.92
C ARG A 640 10.63 33.43 3.79
N GLY A 641 11.88 33.90 3.78
CA GLY A 641 12.90 33.52 2.80
C GLY A 641 13.35 32.06 2.91
N LEU A 642 12.99 31.35 3.99
CA LEU A 642 13.40 29.98 4.25
C LEU A 642 13.13 28.99 3.10
N TYR A 643 12.07 29.24 2.35
CA TYR A 643 11.56 28.33 1.31
C TYR A 643 11.87 28.79 -0.12
N THR A 644 12.74 29.79 -0.27
CA THR A 644 12.95 30.46 -1.58
C THR A 644 14.28 30.09 -2.25
N ASP A 645 15.24 29.53 -1.53
CA ASP A 645 16.57 29.23 -2.07
C ASP A 645 16.62 27.85 -2.75
N GLU A 646 16.74 27.85 -4.07
CA GLU A 646 16.91 26.66 -4.92
C GLU A 646 18.18 25.85 -4.61
N LYS A 647 19.22 26.51 -4.09
CA LYS A 647 20.54 25.91 -3.87
C LYS A 647 20.68 25.24 -2.51
N MET A 648 19.70 25.42 -1.63
CA MET A 648 19.69 24.80 -0.31
C MET A 648 19.05 23.41 -0.36
N THR A 649 19.54 22.50 0.47
CA THR A 649 18.95 21.16 0.63
C THR A 649 18.39 21.01 2.05
N PRO A 650 17.33 21.75 2.41
CA PRO A 650 16.80 21.72 3.76
C PRO A 650 16.08 20.39 4.04
N LEU A 651 16.02 20.04 5.32
CA LEU A 651 15.21 18.95 5.83
C LEU A 651 13.99 19.53 6.54
N MET A 652 12.86 19.56 5.83
CA MET A 652 11.60 20.05 6.40
C MET A 652 10.98 19.00 7.33
N THR A 653 10.70 19.38 8.59
CA THR A 653 10.07 18.50 9.59
C THR A 653 9.18 19.33 10.52
N ILE A 654 8.38 18.66 11.36
CA ILE A 654 7.56 19.38 12.35
C ILE A 654 8.38 20.18 13.36
N HIS A 655 9.63 19.80 13.62
CA HIS A 655 10.53 20.54 14.51
C HIS A 655 10.87 21.94 13.95
N VAL A 656 10.89 22.11 12.62
CA VAL A 656 11.10 23.41 11.96
C VAL A 656 9.93 24.34 12.27
N VAL A 657 8.70 23.82 12.17
CA VAL A 657 7.47 24.56 12.48
C VAL A 657 7.45 24.96 13.96
N ARG A 658 7.74 24.01 14.87
CA ARG A 658 7.83 24.30 16.31
C ARG A 658 8.88 25.36 16.63
N ALA A 659 10.06 25.29 16.00
CA ALA A 659 11.11 26.29 16.19
C ALA A 659 10.66 27.70 15.75
N LEU A 660 9.95 27.82 14.62
CA LEU A 660 9.42 29.10 14.15
C LEU A 660 8.37 29.68 15.11
N ARG A 661 7.50 28.86 15.69
CA ARG A 661 6.53 29.31 16.70
C ARG A 661 7.22 29.77 17.99
N THR A 662 8.21 29.03 18.46
CA THR A 662 9.00 29.45 19.63
C THR A 662 9.79 30.73 19.37
N LEU A 663 10.25 30.94 18.13
CA LEU A 663 10.87 32.20 17.70
C LEU A 663 9.87 33.36 17.66
N ASP A 664 8.65 33.14 17.16
CA ASP A 664 7.57 34.12 17.18
C ASP A 664 7.31 34.64 18.62
N GLU A 665 7.08 33.72 19.57
CA GLU A 665 6.90 34.08 20.99
C GLU A 665 8.09 34.86 21.56
N ALA A 666 9.31 34.43 21.26
CA ALA A 666 10.52 35.10 21.74
C ALA A 666 10.69 36.50 21.14
N TYR A 667 10.42 36.68 19.85
CA TYR A 667 10.48 37.98 19.19
C TYR A 667 9.41 38.94 19.71
N ARG A 668 8.17 38.46 19.95
CA ARG A 668 7.14 39.29 20.61
C ARG A 668 7.59 39.75 21.99
N ALA A 669 8.16 38.84 22.79
CA ALA A 669 8.66 39.17 24.13
C ALA A 669 9.85 40.16 24.12
N LEU A 670 10.61 40.21 23.02
CA LEU A 670 11.70 41.16 22.80
C LEU A 670 11.24 42.47 22.13
N GLY A 671 9.93 42.66 21.89
CA GLY A 671 9.39 43.85 21.24
C GLY A 671 9.60 43.91 19.72
N GLN A 672 9.97 42.79 19.09
CA GLN A 672 10.22 42.68 17.65
C GLN A 672 9.00 42.12 16.91
N ALA A 673 7.89 42.87 16.94
CA ALA A 673 6.59 42.41 16.45
C ALA A 673 6.57 42.03 14.96
N GLU A 674 7.34 42.72 14.12
CA GLU A 674 7.41 42.41 12.69
C GLU A 674 8.10 41.07 12.43
N LEU A 675 9.23 40.80 13.07
CA LEU A 675 9.93 39.50 12.97
C LEU A 675 9.09 38.36 13.52
N ALA A 676 8.35 38.61 14.60
CA ALA A 676 7.37 37.68 15.15
C ALA A 676 6.29 37.30 14.11
N SER A 677 5.67 38.30 13.46
CA SER A 677 4.68 38.07 12.39
C SER A 677 5.26 37.23 11.24
N ARG A 678 6.47 37.56 10.79
CA ARG A 678 7.15 36.81 9.72
C ARG A 678 7.44 35.36 10.13
N CYS A 679 7.75 35.10 11.41
CA CYS A 679 7.91 33.74 11.93
C CYS A 679 6.58 32.97 11.93
N ASP A 680 5.46 33.60 12.31
CA ASP A 680 4.12 32.98 12.25
C ASP A 680 3.74 32.64 10.79
N GLU A 681 3.94 33.57 9.85
CA GLU A 681 3.72 33.33 8.42
C GLU A 681 4.54 32.14 7.91
N ALA A 682 5.84 32.10 8.22
CA ALA A 682 6.70 30.98 7.86
C ALA A 682 6.28 29.67 8.54
N ALA A 683 5.84 29.71 9.80
CA ALA A 683 5.35 28.53 10.52
C ALA A 683 4.08 27.96 9.88
N ARG A 684 3.10 28.80 9.53
CA ARG A 684 1.87 28.38 8.83
C ARG A 684 2.19 27.75 7.48
N PHE A 685 3.05 28.38 6.70
CA PHE A 685 3.49 27.85 5.41
C PHE A 685 4.19 26.50 5.58
N GLY A 686 5.15 26.41 6.50
CA GLY A 686 5.84 25.16 6.82
C GLY A 686 4.89 24.08 7.32
N TYR A 687 3.86 24.43 8.08
CA TYR A 687 2.88 23.46 8.57
C TYR A 687 2.04 22.87 7.44
N MET A 688 1.62 23.70 6.47
CA MET A 688 0.97 23.24 5.24
C MET A 688 1.85 22.25 4.45
N LEU A 689 3.17 22.47 4.39
CA LEU A 689 4.09 21.50 3.78
C LEU A 689 4.12 20.16 4.54
N ILE A 690 3.93 20.17 5.87
CA ILE A 690 3.93 18.96 6.71
C ILE A 690 2.61 18.21 6.62
N THR A 691 1.48 18.91 6.65
CA THR A 691 0.13 18.33 6.68
C THR A 691 -0.46 18.10 5.29
N GLY A 692 0.14 18.67 4.24
CA GLY A 692 -0.29 18.56 2.85
C GLY A 692 -1.38 19.55 2.44
N TYR A 693 -1.94 20.33 3.37
CA TYR A 693 -2.95 21.35 3.10
C TYR A 693 -2.98 22.39 4.20
N GLU A 694 -3.56 23.56 3.94
CA GLU A 694 -3.66 24.62 4.93
C GLU A 694 -4.37 24.14 6.19
N SER A 695 -3.67 24.24 7.33
CA SER A 695 -4.10 23.70 8.62
C SER A 695 -3.79 24.72 9.71
N ASP A 696 -4.63 24.73 10.75
CA ASP A 696 -4.40 25.63 11.88
C ASP A 696 -3.18 25.17 12.69
N VAL A 697 -2.14 26.00 12.68
CA VAL A 697 -0.87 25.76 13.37
C VAL A 697 -1.03 25.75 14.91
N ALA A 698 -2.10 26.35 15.44
CA ALA A 698 -2.40 26.32 16.87
C ALA A 698 -2.64 24.89 17.40
N LYS A 699 -3.08 23.97 16.53
CA LYS A 699 -3.31 22.55 16.87
C LYS A 699 -2.06 21.79 17.28
N LEU A 700 -0.87 22.37 17.13
CA LEU A 700 0.37 21.75 17.61
C LEU A 700 0.49 21.73 19.14
N ASP A 701 -0.27 22.59 19.83
CA ASP A 701 -0.28 22.71 21.29
C ASP A 701 -1.46 21.98 21.95
N GLU A 702 -2.40 21.47 21.14
CA GLU A 702 -3.53 20.62 21.55
C GLU A 702 -3.12 19.15 21.67
#